data_AF-A0AAW7IMZ6-F1
#
_entry.id   AF-A0AAW7IMZ6-F1
#
_cell.length_a   1.000
_cell.length_b   1.000
_cell.length_c   1.000
_cell.angle_alpha   90.00
_cell.angle_beta   90.00
_cell.angle_gamma   90.00
#
_symmetry.space_group_name_H-M   'P 1'
#
loop_
_entity.id
_entity.type
_entity.pdbx_description
1 polymer ?
#
loop_
_entity_poly.entity_id
_entity_poly.type
_entity_poly.pdbx_seq_one_letter_code
_entity_poly.pdbx_strand_id
1 'polypeptide(L)'
;MLSIPDDKIRPFISITIDQPTFSEQKIDEIQEPFFFLMKDNQVFAYIRMDDLPLNERVTTVDQLLQYAFSIENVCKLHPNISMPLLFQIIGEPIVLIKTDEGLLTGYVKREDVLAELFKQDSKQNLDLLNVILTSIPMGIFVADKEKNIVNFNESGLKMIKKPSEQVLNEPAANIFDKQHIHNVFASGSSILNQLEITDVMSVLVDYSPILNHEKEVEGLIIIVQDLPMVEEMAMEIDLIKSSNKDLNAILANIYDEILVVNQKGELLRYSDSIISGFWGKDLKDYIGKNLLQLEDEGIFNPSVPRLVLEQKKKVSIVQDTKMNKKVLSVGTPVFNEKGDIERIVIASRDITETAQLKSELNEMKKELDSFKKQDQFYKELIFASPKMEQIISQVQKIAHFSSTVLINGESGVGKEVIAEAIHKMGRRSKQPFLKINCGAIPENLLESELFGYTKGSFTGADKNGKVGYFQQANNGVLFLDEVGDMPIHLQVKLLRVLQEQEVIPIGSTTPVSIDVQIVAATNKRLEKMVEMGTFREDLFYRLNVIPIHVPPLRERPEDIPPLAFHFLQKLNERYQRNYHFSPDALNILEVYTWPGNIRELQNMIERLVVSADEEMIDAGFIQRFIPVGSDFKQTKPIITRILPLQEAQDHVEEQLIMLAMKQYKTTTKAAKALGISQSSVSRKYQKVLAEQSKRIEKNTY
;
A
#
# COMPACT_ATOMS: atom_id res chain seq x y z
N MET A 1 -53.44 -33.93 48.68
CA MET A 1 -54.47 -33.02 48.15
C MET A 1 -55.13 -32.38 49.34
N LEU A 2 -55.28 -31.06 49.32
CA LEU A 2 -55.95 -30.33 50.37
C LEU A 2 -57.46 -30.37 50.08
N SER A 3 -58.28 -30.81 51.04
CA SER A 3 -59.74 -30.71 50.95
C SER A 3 -60.17 -29.47 51.71
N ILE A 4 -60.90 -28.55 51.06
CA ILE A 4 -61.55 -27.44 51.75
C ILE A 4 -62.81 -27.99 52.45
N PRO A 5 -62.97 -27.78 53.77
CA PRO A 5 -64.19 -28.14 54.48
C PRO A 5 -65.44 -27.40 53.96
N ASP A 6 -66.58 -28.09 53.87
CA ASP A 6 -67.83 -27.50 53.36
C ASP A 6 -68.31 -26.29 54.19
N ASP A 7 -67.99 -26.22 55.49
CA ASP A 7 -68.34 -25.09 56.38
C ASP A 7 -67.55 -23.80 56.06
N LYS A 8 -66.49 -23.90 55.24
CA LYS A 8 -65.70 -22.75 54.77
C LYS A 8 -66.14 -22.22 53.43
N ILE A 9 -67.00 -22.94 52.71
CA ILE A 9 -67.55 -22.51 51.43
C ILE A 9 -68.73 -21.59 51.70
N ARG A 10 -68.57 -20.30 51.41
CA ARG A 10 -69.60 -19.27 51.58
C ARG A 10 -70.47 -19.18 50.32
N PRO A 11 -71.80 -19.07 50.44
CA PRO A 11 -72.66 -18.86 49.28
C PRO A 11 -72.47 -17.46 48.69
N PHE A 12 -72.78 -17.28 47.40
CA PHE A 12 -72.73 -15.98 46.75
C PHE A 12 -73.86 -15.06 47.22
N ILE A 13 -73.56 -14.09 48.09
CA ILE A 13 -74.46 -12.96 48.33
C ILE A 13 -74.39 -12.06 47.10
N SER A 14 -75.50 -11.89 46.39
CA SER A 14 -75.47 -11.29 45.06
C SER A 14 -76.58 -10.28 44.77
N ILE A 15 -76.26 -9.32 43.91
CA ILE A 15 -77.16 -8.29 43.40
C ILE A 15 -77.31 -8.48 41.89
N THR A 16 -78.54 -8.67 41.42
CA THR A 16 -78.84 -8.79 39.99
C THR A 16 -78.97 -7.41 39.36
N ILE A 17 -78.15 -7.13 38.34
CA ILE A 17 -78.09 -5.80 37.70
C ILE A 17 -79.05 -5.64 36.51
N ASP A 18 -79.72 -6.72 36.07
CA ASP A 18 -80.68 -6.69 34.95
C ASP A 18 -82.08 -6.15 35.33
N GLN A 19 -82.30 -5.83 36.61
CA GLN A 19 -83.59 -5.29 37.07
C GLN A 19 -83.52 -3.76 37.20
N PRO A 20 -84.47 -2.99 36.64
CA PRO A 20 -84.41 -1.54 36.54
C PRO A 20 -84.61 -0.77 37.88
N THR A 21 -84.82 -1.48 38.99
CA THR A 21 -84.98 -0.89 40.32
C THR A 21 -83.89 -1.39 41.27
N PHE A 22 -82.76 -0.69 41.28
CA PHE A 22 -81.75 -0.80 42.32
C PHE A 22 -82.20 0.02 43.55
N SER A 23 -82.33 -0.58 44.73
CA SER A 23 -82.73 0.12 45.97
C SER A 23 -81.57 0.15 46.97
N GLU A 24 -81.25 1.34 47.49
CA GLU A 24 -80.15 1.62 48.44
C GLU A 24 -80.14 0.66 49.66
N GLN A 25 -81.31 0.23 50.15
CA GLN A 25 -81.44 -0.65 51.33
C GLN A 25 -80.76 -2.03 51.20
N LYS A 26 -80.46 -2.50 49.99
CA LYS A 26 -79.89 -3.85 49.79
C LYS A 26 -78.39 -3.97 50.04
N ILE A 27 -77.63 -2.86 49.98
CA ILE A 27 -76.18 -2.90 50.23
C ILE A 27 -75.90 -2.79 51.74
N ASP A 28 -76.59 -1.89 52.44
CA ASP A 28 -76.40 -1.67 53.87
C ASP A 28 -76.77 -2.89 54.74
N GLU A 29 -77.56 -3.83 54.21
CA GLU A 29 -77.94 -5.09 54.86
C GLU A 29 -76.88 -6.21 54.69
N ILE A 30 -75.89 -6.04 53.81
CA ILE A 30 -74.85 -7.06 53.54
C ILE A 30 -73.77 -7.00 54.63
N GLN A 31 -73.69 -8.04 55.45
CA GLN A 31 -72.67 -8.17 56.52
C GLN A 31 -71.42 -8.96 56.10
N GLU A 32 -71.33 -9.39 54.84
CA GLU A 32 -70.16 -10.10 54.32
C GLU A 32 -69.17 -9.11 53.69
N PRO A 33 -67.85 -9.37 53.76
CA PRO A 33 -66.84 -8.47 53.19
C PRO A 33 -66.78 -8.47 51.66
N PHE A 34 -67.48 -9.40 51.01
CA PHE A 34 -67.61 -9.49 49.56
C PHE A 34 -69.06 -9.74 49.18
N PHE A 35 -69.52 -9.08 48.12
CA PHE A 35 -70.77 -9.43 47.44
C PHE A 35 -70.57 -9.47 45.93
N PHE A 36 -71.48 -10.14 45.23
CA PHE A 36 -71.32 -10.52 43.84
C PHE A 36 -72.37 -9.86 42.95
N LEU A 37 -72.01 -9.53 41.71
CA LEU A 37 -72.93 -8.99 40.72
C LEU A 37 -73.34 -10.08 39.74
N MET A 38 -74.66 -10.20 39.52
CA MET A 38 -75.23 -11.16 38.57
C MET A 38 -75.83 -10.45 37.35
N LYS A 39 -75.50 -11.00 36.18
CA LYS A 39 -76.06 -10.64 34.88
C LYS A 39 -76.50 -11.91 34.18
N ASP A 40 -77.70 -11.93 33.60
CA ASP A 40 -78.30 -13.10 32.95
C ASP A 40 -78.25 -14.37 33.83
N ASN A 41 -78.49 -14.20 35.13
CA ASN A 41 -78.45 -15.25 36.16
C ASN A 41 -77.08 -15.93 36.35
N GLN A 42 -76.00 -15.27 35.92
CA GLN A 42 -74.61 -15.70 36.13
C GLN A 42 -73.84 -14.63 36.89
N VAL A 43 -73.02 -15.06 37.87
CA VAL A 43 -72.07 -14.16 38.53
C VAL A 43 -71.02 -13.75 37.49
N PHE A 44 -70.80 -12.45 37.32
CA PHE A 44 -69.78 -11.94 36.39
C PHE A 44 -68.76 -11.00 37.07
N ALA A 45 -69.09 -10.45 38.24
CA ALA A 45 -68.18 -9.61 39.02
C ALA A 45 -68.40 -9.74 40.53
N TYR A 46 -67.45 -9.26 41.33
CA TYR A 46 -67.55 -9.14 42.78
C TYR A 46 -67.04 -7.78 43.25
N ILE A 47 -67.53 -7.32 44.41
CA ILE A 47 -67.14 -6.05 45.05
C ILE A 47 -66.65 -6.38 46.46
N ARG A 48 -65.59 -5.71 46.91
CA ARG A 48 -65.14 -5.75 48.30
C ARG A 48 -65.81 -4.60 49.06
N MET A 49 -66.37 -4.89 50.23
CA MET A 49 -67.05 -3.85 51.02
C MET A 49 -66.10 -2.71 51.43
N ASP A 50 -64.82 -3.01 51.67
CA ASP A 50 -63.81 -2.02 52.04
C ASP A 50 -63.44 -1.06 50.88
N ASP A 51 -63.72 -1.43 49.62
CA ASP A 51 -63.43 -0.61 48.45
C ASP A 51 -64.56 0.40 48.16
N LEU A 52 -65.68 0.30 48.88
CA LEU A 52 -66.79 1.24 48.78
C LEU A 52 -66.52 2.50 49.63
N PRO A 53 -66.79 3.71 49.12
CA PRO A 53 -66.54 4.93 49.86
C PRO A 53 -67.46 5.04 51.09
N LEU A 54 -66.87 5.07 52.29
CA LEU A 54 -67.57 5.19 53.59
C LEU A 54 -68.51 6.42 53.71
N ASN A 55 -68.33 7.44 52.87
CA ASN A 55 -69.05 8.73 52.94
C ASN A 55 -69.82 9.10 51.65
N GLU A 56 -69.75 8.32 50.57
CA GLU A 56 -70.49 8.57 49.32
C GLU A 56 -71.53 7.48 49.10
N ARG A 57 -72.80 7.86 48.94
CA ARG A 57 -73.89 6.91 48.69
C ARG A 57 -73.83 6.43 47.24
N VAL A 58 -73.55 5.14 47.06
CA VAL A 58 -73.63 4.48 45.75
C VAL A 58 -75.11 4.30 45.39
N THR A 59 -75.60 5.05 44.39
CA THR A 59 -77.04 5.14 44.07
C THR A 59 -77.39 4.58 42.69
N THR A 60 -76.41 4.21 41.88
CA THR A 60 -76.61 3.70 40.52
C THR A 60 -75.82 2.43 40.25
N VAL A 61 -76.32 1.59 39.33
CA VAL A 61 -75.64 0.37 38.86
C VAL A 61 -74.30 0.72 38.20
N ASP A 62 -74.22 1.83 37.48
CA ASP A 62 -72.97 2.29 36.85
C ASP A 62 -71.89 2.64 37.88
N GLN A 63 -72.26 3.23 39.02
CA GLN A 63 -71.33 3.46 40.13
C GLN A 63 -70.89 2.14 40.77
N LEU A 64 -71.77 1.16 40.94
CA LEU A 64 -71.39 -0.16 41.45
C LEU A 64 -70.39 -0.86 40.52
N LEU A 65 -70.63 -0.80 39.22
CA LEU A 65 -69.73 -1.39 38.22
C LEU A 65 -68.33 -0.76 38.22
N GLN A 66 -68.17 0.49 38.67
CA GLN A 66 -66.86 1.12 38.81
C GLN A 66 -65.98 0.47 39.90
N TYR A 67 -66.60 -0.10 40.93
CA TYR A 67 -65.90 -0.78 42.04
C TYR A 67 -65.90 -2.31 41.88
N ALA A 68 -66.40 -2.82 40.75
CA ALA A 68 -66.57 -4.25 40.52
C ALA A 68 -65.35 -4.88 39.85
N PHE A 69 -64.87 -5.98 40.44
CA PHE A 69 -63.81 -6.82 39.90
C PHE A 69 -64.43 -7.97 39.11
N SER A 70 -64.03 -8.15 37.85
CA SER A 70 -64.49 -9.27 37.03
C SER A 70 -64.09 -10.62 37.66
N ILE A 71 -65.01 -11.58 37.67
CA ILE A 71 -64.71 -12.94 38.13
C ILE A 71 -63.97 -13.80 37.10
N GLU A 72 -63.76 -13.31 35.87
CA GLU A 72 -63.10 -14.08 34.80
C GLU A 72 -61.68 -14.48 35.19
N ASN A 73 -60.98 -13.60 35.92
CA ASN A 73 -59.60 -13.79 36.35
C ASN A 73 -59.48 -14.42 37.75
N VAL A 74 -60.60 -14.60 38.46
CA VAL A 74 -60.58 -15.20 39.80
C VAL A 74 -60.41 -16.71 39.68
N CYS A 75 -59.52 -17.27 40.50
CA CYS A 75 -59.20 -18.69 40.48
C CYS A 75 -60.44 -19.56 40.79
N LYS A 76 -60.71 -20.57 39.94
CA LYS A 76 -61.88 -21.48 40.03
C LYS A 76 -61.42 -22.90 40.35
N LEU A 77 -61.59 -23.32 41.60
CA LEU A 77 -61.04 -24.56 42.13
C LEU A 77 -62.11 -25.61 42.43
N HIS A 78 -61.73 -26.88 42.27
CA HIS A 78 -62.47 -27.98 42.87
C HIS A 78 -62.13 -28.05 44.38
N PRO A 79 -63.05 -28.49 45.27
CA PRO A 79 -62.80 -28.61 46.71
C PRO A 79 -61.52 -29.39 47.09
N ASN A 80 -61.11 -30.32 46.22
CA ASN A 80 -59.83 -31.01 46.30
C ASN A 80 -58.75 -30.26 45.51
N ILE A 81 -57.89 -29.55 46.23
CA ILE A 81 -56.83 -28.72 45.67
C ILE A 81 -55.53 -29.52 45.56
N SER A 82 -54.89 -29.43 44.39
CA SER A 82 -53.53 -29.92 44.17
C SER A 82 -52.49 -28.81 44.44
N MET A 83 -51.29 -29.20 44.84
CA MET A 83 -50.23 -28.28 45.28
C MET A 83 -49.89 -27.14 44.30
N PRO A 84 -49.84 -27.34 42.96
CA PRO A 84 -49.55 -26.26 42.03
C PRO A 84 -50.64 -25.17 41.96
N LEU A 85 -51.91 -25.52 42.24
CA LEU A 85 -52.99 -24.54 42.23
C LEU A 85 -52.95 -23.60 43.44
N LEU A 86 -52.15 -23.92 44.47
CA LEU A 86 -51.98 -23.06 45.64
C LEU A 86 -51.33 -21.72 45.30
N PHE A 87 -50.37 -21.72 44.37
CA PHE A 87 -49.69 -20.51 43.91
C PHE A 87 -50.64 -19.54 43.19
N GLN A 88 -51.76 -20.03 42.66
CA GLN A 88 -52.80 -19.21 42.04
C GLN A 88 -53.69 -18.49 43.07
N ILE A 89 -53.63 -18.89 44.34
CA ILE A 89 -54.49 -18.37 45.43
C ILE A 89 -53.82 -17.24 46.20
N ILE A 90 -52.48 -17.22 46.27
CA ILE A 90 -51.71 -16.30 47.13
C ILE A 90 -52.01 -14.81 46.83
N GLY A 91 -52.25 -14.48 45.56
CA GLY A 91 -52.53 -13.11 45.10
C GLY A 91 -54.02 -12.74 45.01
N GLU A 92 -54.94 -13.68 45.15
CA GLU A 92 -56.38 -13.45 45.00
C GLU A 92 -57.06 -13.36 46.37
N PRO A 93 -57.92 -12.36 46.65
CA PRO A 93 -58.58 -12.23 47.96
C PRO A 93 -59.59 -13.36 48.23
N ILE A 94 -60.16 -13.92 47.16
CA ILE A 94 -61.19 -14.95 47.18
C ILE A 94 -60.88 -15.99 46.11
N VAL A 95 -61.36 -17.21 46.35
CA VAL A 95 -61.31 -18.32 45.40
C VAL A 95 -62.73 -18.80 45.16
N LEU A 96 -63.10 -19.05 43.91
CA LEU A 96 -64.41 -19.57 43.55
C LEU A 96 -64.37 -21.10 43.53
N ILE A 97 -65.36 -21.74 44.14
CA ILE A 97 -65.48 -23.19 44.16
C ILE A 97 -66.42 -23.64 43.05
N LYS A 98 -65.97 -24.63 42.28
CA LYS A 98 -66.75 -25.28 41.22
C LYS A 98 -67.00 -26.75 41.53
N THR A 99 -68.16 -27.25 41.10
CA THR A 99 -68.46 -28.68 41.07
C THR A 99 -67.73 -29.37 39.91
N ASP A 100 -67.75 -30.71 39.88
CA ASP A 100 -67.23 -31.52 38.77
C ASP A 100 -67.89 -31.17 37.43
N GLU A 101 -69.13 -30.66 37.45
CA GLU A 101 -69.88 -30.19 36.27
C GLU A 101 -69.52 -28.75 35.85
N GLY A 102 -68.61 -28.09 36.58
CA GLY A 102 -68.12 -26.74 36.27
C GLY A 102 -69.00 -25.59 36.77
N LEU A 103 -70.06 -25.88 37.54
CA LEU A 103 -70.95 -24.87 38.09
C LEU A 103 -70.34 -24.25 39.36
N LEU A 104 -70.43 -22.93 39.50
CA LEU A 104 -69.92 -22.22 40.69
C LEU A 104 -70.89 -22.40 41.86
N THR A 105 -70.41 -22.94 42.99
CA THR A 105 -71.23 -23.20 44.18
C THR A 105 -71.05 -22.18 45.30
N GLY A 106 -69.89 -21.53 45.36
CA GLY A 106 -69.60 -20.54 46.39
C GLY A 106 -68.18 -19.98 46.28
N TYR A 107 -67.76 -19.23 47.30
CA TYR A 107 -66.41 -18.70 47.40
C TYR A 107 -65.79 -19.00 48.77
N VAL A 108 -64.46 -19.01 48.81
CA VAL A 108 -63.66 -19.17 50.03
C VAL A 108 -62.67 -18.02 50.09
N LYS A 109 -62.45 -17.46 51.28
CA LYS A 109 -61.44 -16.41 51.48
C LYS A 109 -60.05 -17.01 51.41
N ARG A 110 -59.10 -16.26 50.86
CA ARG A 110 -57.70 -16.66 50.82
C ARG A 110 -57.18 -17.04 52.22
N GLU A 111 -57.52 -16.27 53.23
CA GLU A 111 -57.08 -16.48 54.61
C GLU A 111 -57.60 -17.81 55.18
N ASP A 112 -58.83 -18.21 54.82
CA ASP A 112 -59.42 -19.47 55.23
C ASP A 112 -58.70 -20.66 54.55
N VAL A 113 -58.36 -20.52 53.25
CA VAL A 113 -57.56 -21.53 52.52
C VAL A 113 -56.15 -21.64 53.09
N LEU A 114 -55.51 -20.50 53.38
CA LEU A 114 -54.18 -20.46 53.95
C LEU A 114 -54.17 -21.03 55.38
N ALA A 115 -55.14 -20.68 56.21
CA ALA A 115 -55.26 -21.23 57.57
C ALA A 115 -55.43 -22.75 57.57
N GLU A 116 -56.16 -23.30 56.59
CA GLU A 116 -56.33 -24.75 56.47
C GLU A 116 -55.05 -25.48 56.05
N LEU A 117 -54.18 -24.84 55.24
CA LEU A 117 -52.83 -25.36 54.97
C LEU A 117 -51.98 -25.47 56.23
N PHE A 118 -52.11 -24.50 57.14
CA PHE A 118 -51.35 -24.47 58.39
C PHE A 118 -51.90 -25.43 59.45
N LYS A 119 -53.17 -25.83 59.37
CA LYS A 119 -53.80 -26.81 60.28
C LYS A 119 -53.53 -28.27 59.91
N GLN A 120 -53.37 -28.57 58.63
CA GLN A 120 -53.04 -29.93 58.18
C GLN A 120 -51.56 -30.19 58.44
N ASP A 121 -51.26 -30.84 59.57
CA ASP A 121 -49.92 -31.31 59.99
C ASP A 121 -49.31 -32.30 58.97
N SER A 122 -48.87 -31.76 57.83
CA SER A 122 -48.12 -32.51 56.84
C SER A 122 -46.74 -31.88 56.69
N LYS A 123 -45.71 -32.67 56.97
CA LYS A 123 -44.30 -32.33 56.78
C LYS A 123 -44.01 -31.74 55.39
N GLN A 124 -44.81 -32.12 54.39
CA GLN A 124 -44.77 -31.65 53.01
C GLN A 124 -45.13 -30.15 52.85
N ASN A 125 -45.96 -29.56 53.73
CA ASN A 125 -46.33 -28.14 53.64
C ASN A 125 -45.21 -27.20 54.14
N LEU A 126 -44.49 -27.61 55.19
CA LEU A 126 -43.32 -26.89 55.71
C LEU A 126 -42.14 -26.91 54.72
N ASP A 127 -41.93 -28.04 54.04
CA ASP A 127 -40.90 -28.16 52.99
C ASP A 127 -41.17 -27.19 51.82
N LEU A 128 -42.43 -26.94 51.47
CA LEU A 128 -42.79 -25.97 50.42
C LEU A 128 -42.43 -24.53 50.79
N LEU A 129 -42.76 -24.09 52.01
CA LEU A 129 -42.42 -22.75 52.49
C LEU A 129 -40.90 -22.54 52.48
N ASN A 130 -40.14 -23.57 52.90
CA ASN A 130 -38.68 -23.55 52.81
C ASN A 130 -38.18 -23.46 51.37
N VAL A 131 -38.75 -24.22 50.43
CA VAL A 131 -38.39 -24.13 49.00
C VAL A 131 -38.72 -22.75 48.42
N ILE A 132 -39.87 -22.16 48.76
CA ILE A 132 -40.24 -20.81 48.30
C ILE A 132 -39.26 -19.78 48.85
N LEU A 133 -39.02 -19.78 50.17
CA LEU A 133 -38.12 -18.82 50.83
C LEU A 133 -36.66 -18.94 50.38
N THR A 134 -36.19 -20.15 50.05
CA THR A 134 -34.84 -20.38 49.53
C THR A 134 -34.71 -20.02 48.04
N SER A 135 -35.80 -20.02 47.28
CA SER A 135 -35.80 -19.64 45.87
C SER A 135 -35.81 -18.13 45.65
N ILE A 136 -36.13 -17.33 46.68
CA ILE A 136 -36.14 -15.87 46.60
C ILE A 136 -34.68 -15.37 46.59
N PRO A 137 -34.24 -14.67 45.53
CA PRO A 137 -32.88 -14.14 45.41
C PRO A 137 -32.67 -12.84 46.20
N MET A 138 -33.41 -12.68 47.31
CA MET A 138 -33.31 -11.57 48.26
C MET A 138 -33.16 -12.13 49.65
N GLY A 139 -32.43 -11.42 50.51
CA GLY A 139 -32.40 -11.68 51.93
C GLY A 139 -33.71 -11.26 52.59
N ILE A 140 -34.26 -12.11 53.45
CA ILE A 140 -35.45 -11.81 54.24
C ILE A 140 -35.11 -12.08 55.69
N PHE A 141 -35.41 -11.13 56.57
CA PHE A 141 -35.32 -11.26 58.02
C PHE A 141 -36.66 -10.84 58.64
N VAL A 142 -37.08 -11.54 59.67
CA VAL A 142 -38.33 -11.29 60.39
C VAL A 142 -37.99 -11.03 61.85
N ALA A 143 -38.47 -9.91 62.41
CA ALA A 143 -38.30 -9.55 63.81
C ALA A 143 -39.64 -9.46 64.56
N ASP A 144 -39.64 -9.85 65.84
CA ASP A 144 -40.79 -9.81 66.75
C ASP A 144 -41.09 -8.40 67.31
N LYS A 145 -42.08 -8.29 68.21
CA LYS A 145 -42.45 -7.02 68.89
C LYS A 145 -41.30 -6.46 69.72
N GLU A 146 -40.49 -7.34 70.28
CA GLU A 146 -39.29 -7.04 71.05
C GLU A 146 -38.10 -6.64 70.17
N LYS A 147 -38.26 -6.69 68.84
CA LYS A 147 -37.30 -6.33 67.79
C LYS A 147 -36.14 -7.31 67.64
N ASN A 148 -36.32 -8.55 68.09
CA ASN A 148 -35.35 -9.64 67.90
C ASN A 148 -35.66 -10.39 66.61
N ILE A 149 -34.63 -10.78 65.88
CA ILE A 149 -34.78 -11.55 64.64
C ILE A 149 -35.22 -12.98 64.99
N VAL A 150 -36.45 -13.32 64.65
CA VAL A 150 -37.04 -14.64 64.90
C VAL A 150 -36.93 -15.59 63.71
N ASN A 151 -36.71 -15.07 62.50
CA ASN A 151 -36.56 -15.90 61.30
C ASN A 151 -35.77 -15.19 60.20
N PHE A 152 -35.17 -15.95 59.28
CA PHE A 152 -34.47 -15.46 58.10
C PHE A 152 -34.35 -16.54 57.01
N ASN A 153 -34.02 -16.14 55.77
CA ASN A 153 -33.66 -17.09 54.71
C ASN A 153 -32.14 -17.15 54.47
N GLU A 154 -31.70 -18.22 53.80
CA GLU A 154 -30.28 -18.46 53.45
C GLU A 154 -29.65 -17.33 52.62
N SER A 155 -30.43 -16.73 51.70
CA SER A 155 -29.97 -15.59 50.90
C SER A 155 -29.58 -14.41 51.78
N GLY A 156 -30.33 -14.15 52.87
CA GLY A 156 -30.04 -13.08 53.83
C GLY A 156 -28.72 -13.29 54.54
N LEU A 157 -28.47 -14.50 55.06
CA LEU A 157 -27.21 -14.82 55.74
C LEU A 157 -25.97 -14.58 54.86
N LYS A 158 -26.07 -14.94 53.57
CA LYS A 158 -25.00 -14.71 52.60
C LYS A 158 -24.74 -13.22 52.37
N MET A 159 -25.79 -12.41 52.26
CA MET A 159 -25.69 -10.97 51.99
C MET A 159 -25.11 -10.21 53.20
N ILE A 160 -25.52 -10.55 54.42
CA ILE A 160 -24.97 -9.94 55.65
C ILE A 160 -23.65 -10.58 56.11
N LYS A 161 -23.22 -11.68 55.46
CA LYS A 161 -22.00 -12.46 55.75
C LYS A 161 -21.86 -12.89 57.21
N LYS A 162 -22.96 -13.27 57.86
CA LYS A 162 -22.97 -13.80 59.24
C LYS A 162 -23.57 -15.21 59.30
N PRO A 163 -23.06 -16.10 60.17
CA PRO A 163 -23.64 -17.42 60.36
C PRO A 163 -24.97 -17.34 61.12
N SER A 164 -25.86 -18.31 60.90
CA SER A 164 -27.21 -18.39 61.51
C SER A 164 -27.20 -18.28 63.04
N GLU A 165 -26.20 -18.87 63.70
CA GLU A 165 -26.01 -18.86 65.16
C GLU A 165 -25.83 -17.46 65.75
N GLN A 166 -25.41 -16.48 64.93
CA GLN A 166 -25.16 -15.09 65.35
C GLN A 166 -26.28 -14.12 64.92
N VAL A 167 -27.37 -14.65 64.39
CA VAL A 167 -28.47 -13.86 63.82
C VAL A 167 -29.80 -14.21 64.48
N LEU A 168 -30.04 -15.50 64.76
CA LEU A 168 -31.30 -15.93 65.39
C LEU A 168 -31.40 -15.43 66.83
N ASN A 169 -32.55 -14.86 67.19
CA ASN A 169 -32.86 -14.24 68.49
C ASN A 169 -31.98 -13.04 68.87
N GLU A 170 -31.20 -12.50 67.95
CA GLU A 170 -30.43 -11.28 68.16
C GLU A 170 -31.28 -10.03 67.88
N PRO A 171 -31.08 -8.92 68.62
CA PRO A 171 -31.73 -7.65 68.30
C PRO A 171 -31.41 -7.20 66.87
N ALA A 172 -32.45 -6.92 66.06
CA ALA A 172 -32.28 -6.50 64.67
C ALA A 172 -31.40 -5.24 64.54
N ALA A 173 -31.43 -4.35 65.55
CA ALA A 173 -30.61 -3.15 65.62
C ALA A 173 -29.09 -3.40 65.75
N ASN A 174 -28.66 -4.64 66.01
CA ASN A 174 -27.23 -5.02 66.00
C ASN A 174 -26.71 -5.32 64.59
N ILE A 175 -27.61 -5.51 63.61
CA ILE A 175 -27.29 -5.87 62.23
C ILE A 175 -27.71 -4.74 61.28
N PHE A 176 -28.86 -4.14 61.54
CA PHE A 176 -29.55 -3.17 60.68
C PHE A 176 -29.74 -1.83 61.40
N ASP A 177 -30.04 -0.75 60.67
CA ASP A 177 -30.13 0.60 61.26
C ASP A 177 -31.23 0.74 62.32
N LYS A 178 -30.81 1.16 63.51
CA LYS A 178 -31.68 1.31 64.69
C LYS A 178 -32.77 2.37 64.51
N GLN A 179 -32.49 3.46 63.79
CA GLN A 179 -33.45 4.54 63.58
C GLN A 179 -34.55 4.09 62.61
N HIS A 180 -34.20 3.41 61.53
CA HIS A 180 -35.19 2.88 60.58
C HIS A 180 -36.12 1.88 61.25
N ILE A 181 -35.59 0.94 62.03
CA ILE A 181 -36.39 0.00 62.84
C ILE A 181 -37.33 0.76 63.78
N HIS A 182 -36.81 1.73 64.53
CA HIS A 182 -37.64 2.51 65.46
C HIS A 182 -38.77 3.27 64.74
N ASN A 183 -38.45 3.89 63.61
CA ASN A 183 -39.39 4.67 62.81
C ASN A 183 -40.51 3.79 62.24
N VAL A 184 -40.23 2.57 61.80
CA VAL A 184 -41.27 1.65 61.33
C VAL A 184 -42.22 1.25 62.47
N PHE A 185 -41.69 0.89 63.65
CA PHE A 185 -42.52 0.58 64.81
C PHE A 185 -43.34 1.78 65.32
N ALA A 186 -42.82 3.01 65.19
CA ALA A 186 -43.50 4.23 65.64
C ALA A 186 -44.54 4.75 64.63
N SER A 187 -44.24 4.63 63.32
CA SER A 187 -45.09 5.17 62.24
C SER A 187 -46.08 4.17 61.66
N GLY A 188 -45.87 2.86 61.86
CA GLY A 188 -46.65 1.81 61.22
C GLY A 188 -46.54 1.80 59.69
N SER A 189 -45.51 2.46 59.13
CA SER A 189 -45.34 2.66 57.69
C SER A 189 -44.03 2.02 57.20
N SER A 190 -44.01 1.50 55.96
CA SER A 190 -42.80 0.97 55.35
C SER A 190 -41.77 2.05 55.03
N ILE A 191 -40.49 1.74 55.19
CA ILE A 191 -39.36 2.55 54.76
C ILE A 191 -38.62 1.74 53.69
N LEU A 192 -38.57 2.26 52.46
CA LEU A 192 -38.06 1.54 51.30
C LEU A 192 -36.73 2.14 50.79
N ASN A 193 -35.94 1.32 50.11
CA ASN A 193 -34.71 1.62 49.40
C ASN A 193 -33.64 2.31 50.27
N GLN A 194 -33.48 1.88 51.52
CA GLN A 194 -32.42 2.41 52.37
C GLN A 194 -31.10 1.73 52.05
N LEU A 195 -30.07 2.54 51.87
CA LEU A 195 -28.73 2.04 51.59
C LEU A 195 -28.01 1.79 52.91
N GLU A 196 -27.65 0.53 53.19
CA GLU A 196 -26.84 0.18 54.35
C GLU A 196 -25.47 -0.31 53.93
N ILE A 197 -24.46 0.48 54.33
CA ILE A 197 -23.06 0.18 54.10
C ILE A 197 -22.38 0.07 55.45
N THR A 198 -21.82 -1.11 55.72
CA THR A 198 -20.95 -1.39 56.86
C THR A 198 -19.63 -1.94 56.34
N ASP A 199 -18.66 -2.17 57.23
CA ASP A 199 -17.37 -2.77 56.86
C ASP A 199 -17.50 -4.19 56.26
N VAL A 200 -18.67 -4.84 56.39
CA VAL A 200 -18.88 -6.25 56.05
C VAL A 200 -19.95 -6.45 54.95
N MET A 201 -20.94 -5.56 54.86
CA MET A 201 -22.04 -5.65 53.89
C MET A 201 -22.37 -4.30 53.23
N SER A 202 -22.76 -4.35 51.95
CA SER A 202 -23.26 -3.21 51.17
C SER A 202 -24.54 -3.64 50.47
N VAL A 203 -25.68 -3.27 51.04
CA VAL A 203 -26.98 -3.81 50.64
C VAL A 203 -28.03 -2.72 50.59
N LEU A 204 -29.05 -2.93 49.75
CA LEU A 204 -30.27 -2.14 49.76
C LEU A 204 -31.30 -2.82 50.66
N VAL A 205 -31.88 -2.07 51.58
CA VAL A 205 -32.73 -2.58 52.67
C VAL A 205 -34.11 -1.92 52.66
N ASP A 206 -35.15 -2.73 52.66
CA ASP A 206 -36.54 -2.33 52.87
C ASP A 206 -37.01 -2.80 54.24
N TYR A 207 -37.64 -1.89 54.98
CA TYR A 207 -38.24 -2.14 56.29
C TYR A 207 -39.76 -2.06 56.16
N SER A 208 -40.48 -3.16 56.41
CA SER A 208 -41.94 -3.20 56.31
C SER A 208 -42.56 -3.74 57.61
N PRO A 209 -43.52 -3.02 58.23
CA PRO A 209 -44.15 -3.48 59.47
C PRO A 209 -45.05 -4.69 59.19
N ILE A 210 -45.06 -5.63 60.13
CA ILE A 210 -46.09 -6.66 60.21
C ILE A 210 -47.20 -6.08 61.07
N LEU A 211 -48.39 -5.90 60.51
CA LEU A 211 -49.54 -5.30 61.20
C LEU A 211 -50.53 -6.38 61.65
N ASN A 212 -51.08 -6.23 62.86
CA ASN A 212 -52.19 -7.06 63.34
C ASN A 212 -53.54 -6.57 62.77
N HIS A 213 -54.64 -7.26 63.10
CA HIS A 213 -55.99 -6.89 62.66
C HIS A 213 -56.45 -5.49 63.13
N GLU A 214 -55.86 -4.97 64.21
CA GLU A 214 -56.14 -3.63 64.75
C GLU A 214 -55.19 -2.55 64.19
N LYS A 215 -54.37 -2.89 63.18
CA LYS A 215 -53.33 -2.05 62.56
C LYS A 215 -52.19 -1.63 63.50
N GLU A 216 -52.00 -2.34 64.60
CA GLU A 216 -50.82 -2.19 65.45
C GLU A 216 -49.65 -3.00 64.90
N VAL A 217 -48.42 -2.50 65.09
CA VAL A 217 -47.20 -3.18 64.62
C VAL A 217 -46.89 -4.39 65.51
N GLU A 218 -47.03 -5.59 64.95
CA GLU A 218 -46.77 -6.88 65.59
C GLU A 218 -45.34 -7.38 65.38
N GLY A 219 -44.63 -6.82 64.41
CA GLY A 219 -43.27 -7.20 64.06
C GLY A 219 -42.76 -6.42 62.86
N LEU A 220 -41.63 -6.85 62.31
CA LEU A 220 -40.94 -6.17 61.22
C LEU A 220 -40.37 -7.19 60.22
N ILE A 221 -40.62 -6.98 58.93
CA ILE A 221 -39.94 -7.67 57.84
C ILE A 221 -38.85 -6.75 57.30
N ILE A 222 -37.63 -7.27 57.20
CA ILE A 222 -36.47 -6.59 56.61
C ILE A 222 -36.09 -7.36 55.35
N ILE A 223 -36.19 -6.72 54.20
CA ILE A 223 -35.79 -7.29 52.90
C ILE A 223 -34.46 -6.67 52.50
N VAL A 224 -33.50 -7.52 52.14
CA VAL A 224 -32.13 -7.15 51.83
C VAL A 224 -31.82 -7.59 50.41
N GLN A 225 -31.29 -6.68 49.59
CA GLN A 225 -30.85 -6.96 48.24
C GLN A 225 -29.37 -6.62 48.10
N ASP A 226 -28.60 -7.55 47.51
CA ASP A 226 -27.21 -7.29 47.14
C ASP A 226 -27.14 -6.20 46.07
N LEU A 227 -26.08 -5.39 46.06
CA LEU A 227 -25.89 -4.27 45.13
C LEU A 227 -24.80 -4.60 44.08
N PRO A 228 -25.10 -5.32 42.98
CA PRO A 228 -24.10 -5.67 41.98
C PRO A 228 -24.02 -4.66 40.81
N MET A 229 -23.76 -3.36 41.05
CA MET A 229 -23.81 -2.38 39.93
C MET A 229 -22.70 -1.33 39.84
N VAL A 230 -22.20 -0.79 40.95
CA VAL A 230 -21.34 0.41 40.85
C VAL A 230 -19.91 0.05 40.42
N GLU A 231 -19.33 -0.99 41.01
CA GLU A 231 -17.95 -1.40 40.67
C GLU A 231 -17.87 -2.02 39.27
N GLU A 232 -18.83 -2.85 38.89
CA GLU A 232 -18.85 -3.52 37.57
C GLU A 232 -19.06 -2.51 36.42
N MET A 233 -20.01 -1.57 36.57
CA MET A 233 -20.19 -0.50 35.58
C MET A 233 -18.99 0.46 35.54
N ALA A 234 -18.37 0.78 36.69
CA ALA A 234 -17.17 1.60 36.72
C ALA A 234 -16.01 0.91 36.01
N MET A 235 -15.82 -0.40 36.21
CA MET A 235 -14.81 -1.19 35.51
C MET A 235 -15.07 -1.24 34.00
N GLU A 236 -16.30 -1.43 33.53
CA GLU A 236 -16.63 -1.39 32.10
C GLU A 236 -16.37 0.00 31.50
N ILE A 237 -16.77 1.07 32.19
CA ILE A 237 -16.54 2.45 31.74
C ILE A 237 -15.04 2.74 31.67
N ASP A 238 -14.27 2.32 32.67
CA ASP A 238 -12.82 2.51 32.68
C ASP A 238 -12.13 1.68 31.60
N LEU A 239 -12.60 0.45 31.34
CA LEU A 239 -12.12 -0.38 30.23
C LEU A 239 -12.39 0.29 28.87
N ILE A 240 -13.60 0.83 28.66
CA ILE A 240 -13.98 1.55 27.43
C ILE A 240 -13.17 2.84 27.29
N LYS A 241 -12.99 3.61 28.37
CA LYS A 241 -12.16 4.83 28.35
C LYS A 241 -10.70 4.50 28.07
N SER A 242 -10.17 3.45 28.70
CA SER A 242 -8.80 2.96 28.47
C SER A 242 -8.63 2.52 27.02
N SER A 243 -9.56 1.71 26.49
CA SER A 243 -9.52 1.24 25.11
C SER A 243 -9.58 2.40 24.10
N ASN A 244 -10.44 3.40 24.33
CA ASN A 244 -10.49 4.60 23.48
C ASN A 244 -9.20 5.41 23.57
N LYS A 245 -8.57 5.51 24.75
CA LYS A 245 -7.30 6.19 24.93
C LYS A 245 -6.17 5.50 24.17
N ASP A 246 -6.12 4.17 24.23
CA ASP A 246 -5.15 3.36 23.49
C ASP A 246 -5.36 3.49 21.98
N LEU A 247 -6.61 3.44 21.51
CA LEU A 247 -6.95 3.64 20.11
C LEU A 247 -6.51 5.03 19.61
N ASN A 248 -6.78 6.09 20.37
CA ASN A 248 -6.37 7.45 20.04
C ASN A 248 -4.84 7.58 19.99
N ALA A 249 -4.11 6.95 20.92
CA ALA A 249 -2.65 6.95 20.93
C ALA A 249 -2.05 6.20 19.72
N ILE A 250 -2.65 5.07 19.32
CA ILE A 250 -2.25 4.33 18.11
C ILE A 250 -2.49 5.19 16.87
N LEU A 251 -3.69 5.77 16.76
CA LEU A 251 -4.07 6.59 15.60
C LEU A 251 -3.19 7.84 15.46
N ALA A 252 -2.86 8.52 16.56
CA ALA A 252 -1.97 9.69 16.57
C ALA A 252 -0.52 9.37 16.15
N ASN A 253 -0.08 8.11 16.26
CA ASN A 253 1.24 7.70 15.77
C ASN A 253 1.24 7.28 14.30
N ILE A 254 0.09 6.84 13.76
CA ILE A 254 -0.02 6.36 12.38
C ILE A 254 -0.34 7.53 11.42
N TYR A 255 -1.21 8.44 11.86
CA TYR A 255 -1.67 9.57 11.06
C TYR A 255 -1.52 10.87 11.83
N ASP A 256 -1.12 11.93 11.12
CA ASP A 256 -0.92 13.24 11.72
C ASP A 256 -2.25 13.95 12.00
N GLU A 257 -3.29 13.60 11.25
CA GLU A 257 -4.65 14.13 11.40
C GLU A 257 -5.69 13.09 10.95
N ILE A 258 -6.80 13.02 11.69
CA ILE A 258 -7.99 12.25 11.33
C ILE A 258 -9.21 13.15 11.43
N LEU A 259 -10.02 13.18 10.37
CA LEU A 259 -11.28 13.91 10.30
C LEU A 259 -12.44 12.95 10.10
N VAL A 260 -13.58 13.29 10.70
CA VAL A 260 -14.85 12.60 10.47
C VAL A 260 -15.83 13.61 9.90
N VAL A 261 -16.33 13.34 8.70
CA VAL A 261 -17.31 14.20 8.03
C VAL A 261 -18.61 13.44 7.78
N ASN A 262 -19.72 14.15 7.72
CA ASN A 262 -21.01 13.55 7.39
C ASN A 262 -21.20 13.37 5.88
N GLN A 263 -22.32 12.77 5.49
CA GLN A 263 -22.72 12.53 4.10
C GLN A 263 -22.85 13.80 3.22
N LYS A 264 -22.91 15.00 3.82
CA LYS A 264 -22.93 16.28 3.11
C LYS A 264 -21.54 16.90 2.96
N GLY A 265 -20.51 16.32 3.59
CA GLY A 265 -19.15 16.86 3.63
C GLY A 265 -18.90 17.83 4.80
N GLU A 266 -19.79 17.90 5.79
CA GLU A 266 -19.60 18.76 6.97
C GLU A 266 -18.71 18.06 8.00
N LEU A 267 -17.74 18.80 8.55
CA LEU A 267 -16.82 18.29 9.58
C LEU A 267 -17.57 18.08 10.91
N LEU A 268 -17.57 16.84 11.40
CA LEU A 268 -18.19 16.49 12.68
C LEU A 268 -17.18 16.49 13.82
N ARG A 269 -16.02 15.86 13.58
CA ARG A 269 -14.98 15.65 14.58
C ARG A 269 -13.62 15.59 13.91
N TYR A 270 -12.59 15.83 14.69
CA TYR A 270 -11.21 15.68 14.29
C TYR A 270 -10.36 15.18 15.46
N SER A 271 -9.19 14.63 15.18
CA SER A 271 -8.22 14.17 16.19
C SER A 271 -7.50 15.32 16.88
N ASP A 272 -6.99 15.08 18.09
CA ASP A 272 -6.20 16.08 18.82
C ASP A 272 -4.90 16.48 18.09
N SER A 273 -4.31 15.54 17.34
CA SER A 273 -3.21 15.84 16.42
C SER A 273 -3.78 16.42 15.11
N ILE A 274 -3.20 17.55 14.69
CA ILE A 274 -3.56 18.28 13.48
C ILE A 274 -2.31 18.67 12.69
N ILE A 275 -2.41 18.69 11.37
CA ILE A 275 -1.30 19.08 10.51
C ILE A 275 -1.13 20.61 10.58
N SER A 276 -0.02 21.05 11.15
CA SER A 276 0.30 22.47 11.28
C SER A 276 0.33 23.17 9.92
N GLY A 277 -0.38 24.29 9.81
CA GLY A 277 -0.39 25.10 8.58
C GLY A 277 -1.18 24.52 7.40
N PHE A 278 -1.94 23.41 7.58
CA PHE A 278 -2.81 22.89 6.52
C PHE A 278 -4.08 23.72 6.35
N TRP A 279 -4.77 24.05 7.44
CA TRP A 279 -6.12 24.63 7.43
C TRP A 279 -6.19 26.16 7.46
N GLY A 280 -5.04 26.83 7.57
CA GLY A 280 -4.90 28.29 7.69
C GLY A 280 -5.50 28.92 8.96
N LYS A 281 -6.43 28.25 9.65
CA LYS A 281 -7.07 28.60 10.93
C LYS A 281 -7.15 27.36 11.83
N ASP A 282 -7.59 27.55 13.07
CA ASP A 282 -7.85 26.44 14.00
C ASP A 282 -9.00 25.57 13.47
N LEU A 283 -8.83 24.24 13.56
CA LEU A 283 -9.82 23.28 13.09
C LEU A 283 -11.16 23.39 13.82
N LYS A 284 -11.12 23.88 15.06
CA LYS A 284 -12.32 24.13 15.88
C LYS A 284 -13.32 25.02 15.17
N ASP A 285 -12.83 26.00 14.39
CA ASP A 285 -13.66 26.95 13.66
C ASP A 285 -14.34 26.33 12.42
N TYR A 286 -13.95 25.11 12.04
CA TYR A 286 -14.49 24.38 10.90
C TYR A 286 -15.47 23.28 11.30
N ILE A 287 -15.69 23.00 12.59
CA ILE A 287 -16.74 22.07 13.03
C ILE A 287 -18.09 22.57 12.50
N GLY A 288 -18.84 21.68 11.84
CA GLY A 288 -20.12 21.97 11.20
C GLY A 288 -20.04 22.66 9.85
N LYS A 289 -18.85 23.05 9.37
CA LYS A 289 -18.67 23.64 8.03
C LYS A 289 -18.41 22.56 6.99
N ASN A 290 -18.79 22.87 5.75
CA ASN A 290 -18.65 21.96 4.62
C ASN A 290 -17.24 22.03 4.03
N LEU A 291 -16.49 20.93 4.08
CA LEU A 291 -15.14 20.84 3.55
C LEU A 291 -15.06 20.96 2.01
N LEU A 292 -16.16 20.70 1.30
CA LEU A 292 -16.23 20.87 -0.15
C LEU A 292 -16.06 22.34 -0.56
N GLN A 293 -16.56 23.26 0.26
CA GLN A 293 -16.45 24.71 0.01
C GLN A 293 -15.01 25.21 0.22
N LEU A 294 -14.24 24.57 1.10
CA LEU A 294 -12.86 24.96 1.38
C LEU A 294 -11.90 24.61 0.22
N GLU A 295 -12.27 23.63 -0.62
CA GLU A 295 -11.60 23.36 -1.89
C GLU A 295 -11.88 24.47 -2.91
N ASP A 296 -13.14 24.94 -2.99
CA ASP A 296 -13.53 26.05 -3.87
C ASP A 296 -12.83 27.37 -3.46
N GLU A 297 -12.55 27.55 -2.17
CA GLU A 297 -11.73 28.64 -1.62
C GLU A 297 -10.21 28.46 -1.84
N GLY A 298 -9.79 27.32 -2.40
CA GLY A 298 -8.41 27.01 -2.73
C GLY A 298 -7.52 26.71 -1.53
N ILE A 299 -8.08 26.29 -0.38
CA ILE A 299 -7.28 25.91 0.79
C ILE A 299 -6.49 24.63 0.52
N PHE A 300 -7.12 23.66 -0.13
CA PHE A 300 -6.50 22.41 -0.58
C PHE A 300 -7.18 21.90 -1.86
N ASN A 301 -6.46 21.13 -2.66
CA ASN A 301 -6.97 20.48 -3.87
C ASN A 301 -6.15 19.20 -4.10
N PRO A 302 -6.74 18.03 -4.45
CA PRO A 302 -8.18 17.74 -4.58
C PRO A 302 -8.88 17.41 -3.26
N SER A 303 -10.21 17.55 -3.20
CA SER A 303 -11.02 17.25 -2.01
C SER A 303 -11.30 15.76 -1.85
N VAL A 304 -10.78 15.20 -0.76
CA VAL A 304 -11.03 13.81 -0.37
C VAL A 304 -12.53 13.52 -0.14
N PRO A 305 -13.30 14.34 0.63
CA PRO A 305 -14.73 14.10 0.80
C PRO A 305 -15.47 14.03 -0.53
N ARG A 306 -15.15 14.91 -1.50
CA ARG A 306 -15.78 14.93 -2.82
C ARG A 306 -15.60 13.61 -3.55
N LEU A 307 -14.35 13.17 -3.66
CA LEU A 307 -13.99 11.95 -4.37
C LEU A 307 -14.59 10.70 -3.72
N VAL A 308 -14.66 10.66 -2.39
CA VAL A 308 -15.28 9.53 -1.68
C VAL A 308 -16.79 9.51 -1.91
N LEU A 309 -17.47 10.66 -1.89
CA LEU A 309 -18.91 10.76 -2.17
C LEU A 309 -19.24 10.35 -3.62
N GLU A 310 -18.43 10.80 -4.60
CA GLU A 310 -18.60 10.48 -6.01
C GLU A 310 -18.33 9.01 -6.31
N GLN A 311 -17.26 8.45 -5.75
CA GLN A 311 -16.82 7.09 -6.08
C GLN A 311 -17.41 6.01 -5.16
N LYS A 312 -17.98 6.40 -4.01
CA LYS A 312 -18.50 5.51 -2.96
C LYS A 312 -17.53 4.39 -2.53
N LYS A 313 -16.23 4.67 -2.54
CA LYS A 313 -15.16 3.72 -2.17
C LYS A 313 -14.00 4.44 -1.47
N LYS A 314 -13.06 3.66 -0.94
CA LYS A 314 -11.82 4.18 -0.37
C LYS A 314 -10.99 4.92 -1.44
N VAL A 315 -10.55 6.14 -1.12
CA VAL A 315 -9.72 6.98 -1.99
C VAL A 315 -8.43 7.34 -1.27
N SER A 316 -7.31 7.37 -2.00
CA SER A 316 -6.00 7.79 -1.49
C SER A 316 -5.40 8.78 -2.48
N ILE A 317 -5.18 10.02 -2.04
CA ILE A 317 -4.68 11.11 -2.90
C ILE A 317 -3.68 11.97 -2.14
N VAL A 318 -2.79 12.63 -2.88
CA VAL A 318 -1.95 13.70 -2.33
C VAL A 318 -2.65 15.02 -2.60
N GLN A 319 -2.92 15.77 -1.54
CA GLN A 319 -3.49 17.11 -1.58
C GLN A 319 -2.37 18.15 -1.56
N ASP A 320 -2.47 19.14 -2.44
CA ASP A 320 -1.67 20.35 -2.40
C ASP A 320 -2.43 21.43 -1.64
N THR A 321 -1.77 22.06 -0.66
CA THR A 321 -2.35 23.14 0.13
C THR A 321 -1.89 24.50 -0.34
N LYS A 322 -2.67 25.53 -0.01
CA LYS A 322 -2.30 26.94 -0.23
C LYS A 322 -0.95 27.34 0.39
N MET A 323 -0.52 26.63 1.43
CA MET A 323 0.75 26.86 2.14
C MET A 323 1.90 26.00 1.57
N ASN A 324 1.77 25.47 0.34
CA ASN A 324 2.75 24.60 -0.32
C ASN A 324 3.11 23.33 0.46
N LYS A 325 2.20 22.82 1.29
CA LYS A 325 2.36 21.49 1.89
C LYS A 325 1.79 20.42 0.97
N LYS A 326 2.42 19.25 0.97
CA LYS A 326 1.92 18.04 0.33
C LYS A 326 1.45 17.07 1.40
N VAL A 327 0.17 16.76 1.39
CA VAL A 327 -0.45 15.88 2.40
C VAL A 327 -1.07 14.67 1.72
N LEU A 328 -0.67 13.48 2.15
CA LEU A 328 -1.30 12.24 1.72
C LEU A 328 -2.55 12.02 2.57
N SER A 329 -3.71 11.98 1.94
CA SER A 329 -4.99 11.81 2.62
C SER A 329 -5.76 10.63 2.06
N VAL A 330 -6.27 9.81 2.98
CA VAL A 330 -7.01 8.58 2.70
C VAL A 330 -8.41 8.72 3.25
N GLY A 331 -9.38 8.80 2.35
CA GLY A 331 -10.80 8.85 2.68
C GLY A 331 -11.44 7.47 2.62
N THR A 332 -12.13 7.07 3.68
CA THR A 332 -12.83 5.79 3.79
C THR A 332 -14.31 6.02 4.13
N PRO A 333 -15.26 5.58 3.28
CA PRO A 333 -16.67 5.71 3.58
C PRO A 333 -17.11 4.70 4.65
N VAL A 334 -18.00 5.13 5.53
CA VAL A 334 -18.71 4.32 6.52
C VAL A 334 -20.18 4.31 6.12
N PHE A 335 -20.73 3.11 5.93
CA PHE A 335 -22.08 2.92 5.43
C PHE A 335 -23.06 2.62 6.56
N ASN A 336 -24.30 3.07 6.42
CA ASN A 336 -25.41 2.66 7.28
C ASN A 336 -26.00 1.31 6.82
N GLU A 337 -26.96 0.79 7.57
CA GLU A 337 -27.66 -0.48 7.26
C GLU A 337 -28.39 -0.47 5.90
N LYS A 338 -28.67 0.71 5.34
CA LYS A 338 -29.33 0.88 4.03
C LYS A 338 -28.34 0.94 2.86
N GLY A 339 -27.04 0.88 3.13
CA GLY A 339 -25.97 0.94 2.12
C GLY A 339 -25.62 2.36 1.66
N ASP A 340 -26.15 3.40 2.31
CA ASP A 340 -25.78 4.79 2.07
C ASP A 340 -24.60 5.20 2.94
N ILE A 341 -23.77 6.12 2.45
CA ILE A 341 -22.65 6.67 3.22
C ILE A 341 -23.24 7.49 4.38
N GLU A 342 -23.00 7.05 5.61
CA GLU A 342 -23.35 7.78 6.82
C GLU A 342 -22.26 8.79 7.17
N ARG A 343 -20.99 8.37 7.07
CA ARG A 343 -19.81 9.16 7.43
C ARG A 343 -18.64 8.86 6.52
N ILE A 344 -17.68 9.77 6.47
CA ILE A 344 -16.39 9.55 5.81
C ILE A 344 -15.29 9.84 6.83
N VAL A 345 -14.38 8.88 6.98
CA VAL A 345 -13.18 9.02 7.81
C VAL A 345 -12.01 9.37 6.90
N ILE A 346 -11.37 10.50 7.16
CA ILE A 346 -10.23 10.99 6.38
C ILE A 346 -9.02 10.94 7.29
N ALA A 347 -8.00 10.18 6.88
CA ALA A 347 -6.74 10.11 7.59
C ALA A 347 -5.64 10.74 6.74
N SER A 348 -4.95 11.73 7.30
CA SER A 348 -4.01 12.61 6.59
C SER A 348 -2.60 12.51 7.18
N ARG A 349 -1.58 12.65 6.33
CA ARG A 349 -0.17 12.66 6.73
C ARG A 349 0.61 13.71 5.94
N ASP A 350 1.40 14.52 6.62
CA ASP A 350 2.33 15.46 5.99
C ASP A 350 3.50 14.69 5.36
N ILE A 351 3.61 14.76 4.04
CA ILE A 351 4.68 14.12 3.26
C ILE A 351 5.55 15.17 2.57
N THR A 352 5.50 16.43 3.01
CA THR A 352 6.20 17.54 2.35
C THR A 352 7.70 17.29 2.25
N GLU A 353 8.35 16.96 3.37
CA GLU A 353 9.79 16.66 3.42
C GLU A 353 10.14 15.41 2.59
N THR A 354 9.32 14.36 2.69
CA THR A 354 9.53 13.12 1.94
C THR A 354 9.36 13.31 0.43
N ALA A 355 8.46 14.20 0.02
CA ALA A 355 8.26 14.57 -1.38
C ALA A 355 9.41 15.45 -1.90
N GLN A 356 9.89 16.41 -1.11
CA GLN A 356 11.06 17.23 -1.42
C GLN A 356 12.32 16.39 -1.58
N LEU A 357 12.64 15.54 -0.60
CA LEU A 357 13.79 14.65 -0.64
C LEU A 357 13.74 13.68 -1.83
N LYS A 358 12.56 13.16 -2.19
CA LYS A 358 12.41 12.33 -3.40
C LYS A 358 12.66 13.13 -4.69
N SER A 359 12.24 14.39 -4.73
CA SER A 359 12.49 15.28 -5.87
C SER A 359 13.98 15.55 -6.03
N GLU A 360 14.65 15.96 -4.96
CA GLU A 360 16.09 16.20 -4.93
C GLU A 360 16.90 14.95 -5.30
N LEU A 361 16.53 13.78 -4.75
CA LEU A 361 17.15 12.51 -5.14
C LEU A 361 16.95 12.18 -6.61
N ASN A 362 15.79 12.49 -7.19
CA ASN A 362 15.54 12.26 -8.61
C ASN A 362 16.31 13.23 -9.50
N GLU A 363 16.49 14.48 -9.09
CA GLU A 363 17.34 15.45 -9.79
C GLU A 363 18.81 15.05 -9.72
N MET A 364 19.32 14.73 -8.53
CA MET A 364 20.69 14.22 -8.36
C MET A 364 20.93 12.93 -9.15
N LYS A 365 19.97 11.99 -9.18
CA LYS A 365 20.07 10.79 -10.02
C LYS A 365 20.12 11.11 -11.51
N LYS A 366 19.31 12.05 -11.99
CA LYS A 366 19.32 12.49 -13.39
C LYS A 366 20.64 13.14 -13.78
N GLU A 367 21.22 13.95 -12.89
CA GLU A 367 22.54 14.55 -13.10
C GLU A 367 23.62 13.47 -13.11
N LEU A 368 23.63 12.57 -12.12
CA LEU A 368 24.59 11.48 -12.03
C LEU A 368 24.52 10.53 -13.24
N ASP A 369 23.33 10.21 -13.73
CA ASP A 369 23.13 9.39 -14.93
C ASP A 369 23.61 10.11 -16.20
N SER A 370 23.51 11.44 -16.26
CA SER A 370 24.03 12.22 -17.40
C SER A 370 25.56 12.27 -17.42
N PHE A 371 26.20 12.41 -16.26
CA PHE A 371 27.66 12.33 -16.13
C PHE A 371 28.20 10.93 -16.42
N LYS A 372 27.53 9.87 -15.91
CA LYS A 372 27.92 8.48 -16.18
C LYS A 372 27.84 8.12 -17.67
N LYS A 373 26.85 8.63 -18.41
CA LYS A 373 26.70 8.35 -19.85
C LYS A 373 27.78 9.02 -20.71
N GLN A 374 28.23 10.22 -20.36
CA GLN A 374 29.33 10.90 -21.07
C GLN A 374 30.66 10.14 -20.88
N ASP A 375 30.92 9.65 -19.66
CA ASP A 375 32.14 8.91 -19.32
C ASP A 375 32.14 7.46 -19.87
N GLN A 376 30.96 6.87 -20.04
CA GLN A 376 30.78 5.53 -20.62
C GLN A 376 30.99 5.52 -22.15
N PHE A 377 30.56 6.56 -22.88
CA PHE A 377 30.80 6.62 -24.33
C PHE A 377 32.27 6.88 -24.68
N TYR A 378 33.01 7.62 -23.85
CA TYR A 378 34.47 7.73 -24.02
C TYR A 378 35.16 6.37 -23.97
N LYS A 379 34.65 5.44 -23.15
CA LYS A 379 35.12 4.04 -23.05
C LYS A 379 34.67 3.16 -24.21
N GLU A 380 33.66 3.57 -24.99
CA GLU A 380 33.20 2.84 -26.19
C GLU A 380 34.05 3.15 -27.42
N LEU A 381 34.81 4.26 -27.43
CA LEU A 381 35.73 4.60 -28.52
C LEU A 381 37.02 3.78 -28.40
N ILE A 382 37.31 2.99 -29.42
CA ILE A 382 38.49 2.11 -29.44
C ILE A 382 39.61 2.80 -30.22
N PHE A 383 40.67 3.16 -29.51
CA PHE A 383 41.90 3.72 -30.05
C PHE A 383 43.06 3.52 -29.06
N ALA A 384 44.29 3.57 -29.56
CA ALA A 384 45.52 3.53 -28.77
C ALA A 384 46.60 4.48 -29.32
N SER A 385 46.48 4.90 -30.57
CA SER A 385 47.45 5.77 -31.23
C SER A 385 47.40 7.21 -30.68
N PRO A 386 48.55 7.88 -30.47
CA PRO A 386 48.59 9.27 -30.02
C PRO A 386 47.85 10.25 -30.96
N LYS A 387 47.82 9.93 -32.26
CA LYS A 387 47.08 10.73 -33.26
C LYS A 387 45.58 10.73 -32.99
N MET A 388 45.01 9.56 -32.70
CA MET A 388 43.59 9.48 -32.35
C MET A 388 43.29 10.10 -31.00
N GLU A 389 44.18 9.94 -30.01
CA GLU A 389 44.02 10.59 -28.70
C GLU A 389 43.88 12.12 -28.83
N GLN A 390 44.72 12.75 -29.67
CA GLN A 390 44.61 14.18 -29.96
C GLN A 390 43.27 14.55 -30.62
N ILE A 391 42.82 13.76 -31.60
CA ILE A 391 41.55 13.97 -32.29
C ILE A 391 40.38 13.85 -31.30
N ILE A 392 40.36 12.83 -30.46
CA ILE A 392 39.29 12.64 -29.47
C ILE A 392 39.31 13.76 -28.43
N SER A 393 40.48 14.22 -27.99
CA SER A 393 40.57 15.40 -27.10
C SER A 393 40.03 16.68 -27.76
N GLN A 394 40.28 16.85 -29.06
CA GLN A 394 39.73 17.96 -29.82
C GLN A 394 38.21 17.84 -29.96
N VAL A 395 37.69 16.64 -30.25
CA VAL A 395 36.25 16.33 -30.32
C VAL A 395 35.55 16.66 -29.01
N GLN A 396 36.12 16.30 -27.86
CA GLN A 396 35.57 16.66 -26.55
C GLN A 396 35.38 18.17 -26.39
N LYS A 397 36.41 18.95 -26.76
CA LYS A 397 36.32 20.42 -26.69
C LYS A 397 35.24 20.95 -27.62
N ILE A 398 35.20 20.46 -28.86
CA ILE A 398 34.28 20.91 -29.91
C ILE A 398 32.82 20.58 -29.55
N ALA A 399 32.56 19.43 -28.94
CA ALA A 399 31.22 18.96 -28.58
C ALA A 399 30.44 19.95 -27.69
N HIS A 400 31.13 20.79 -26.90
CA HIS A 400 30.49 21.81 -26.07
C HIS A 400 29.97 23.03 -26.83
N PHE A 401 30.33 23.18 -28.11
CA PHE A 401 29.96 24.30 -28.97
C PHE A 401 29.02 23.85 -30.08
N SER A 402 28.21 24.77 -30.60
CA SER A 402 27.26 24.54 -31.71
C SER A 402 27.86 24.84 -33.09
N SER A 403 29.19 25.00 -33.20
CA SER A 403 29.86 25.33 -34.47
C SER A 403 29.77 24.19 -35.48
N THR A 404 29.80 24.54 -36.77
CA THR A 404 29.90 23.58 -37.88
C THR A 404 31.26 22.87 -37.86
N VAL A 405 31.24 21.55 -38.01
CA VAL A 405 32.44 20.70 -38.02
C VAL A 405 32.56 20.01 -39.37
N LEU A 406 33.76 20.04 -39.95
CA LEU A 406 34.08 19.32 -41.19
C LEU A 406 35.07 18.19 -40.89
N ILE A 407 34.64 16.94 -41.11
CA ILE A 407 35.44 15.74 -40.89
C ILE A 407 36.00 15.25 -42.23
N ASN A 408 37.31 15.35 -42.40
CA ASN A 408 38.03 14.95 -43.61
C ASN A 408 38.78 13.64 -43.37
N GLY A 409 38.68 12.68 -44.29
CA GLY A 409 39.45 11.45 -44.22
C GLY A 409 38.99 10.42 -45.24
N GLU A 410 39.82 9.41 -45.49
CA GLU A 410 39.51 8.35 -46.45
C GLU A 410 38.21 7.59 -46.11
N SER A 411 37.70 6.80 -47.06
CA SER A 411 36.54 5.96 -46.77
C SER A 411 36.90 4.89 -45.75
N GLY A 412 35.98 4.60 -44.83
CA GLY A 412 36.16 3.55 -43.81
C GLY A 412 37.06 3.92 -42.61
N VAL A 413 37.50 5.17 -42.44
CA VAL A 413 38.34 5.57 -41.28
C VAL A 413 37.56 5.78 -39.97
N GLY A 414 36.22 5.75 -40.00
CA GLY A 414 35.37 5.95 -38.81
C GLY A 414 34.83 7.37 -38.63
N LYS A 415 34.66 8.16 -39.71
CA LYS A 415 34.13 9.54 -39.65
C LYS A 415 32.75 9.63 -38.96
N GLU A 416 31.87 8.66 -39.19
CA GLU A 416 30.55 8.58 -38.57
C GLU A 416 30.64 8.41 -37.05
N VAL A 417 31.60 7.60 -36.55
CA VAL A 417 31.82 7.39 -35.12
C VAL A 417 32.31 8.69 -34.46
N ILE A 418 33.14 9.48 -35.16
CA ILE A 418 33.57 10.79 -34.69
C ILE A 418 32.39 11.78 -34.63
N ALA A 419 31.50 11.77 -35.62
CA ALA A 419 30.29 12.59 -35.61
C ALA A 419 29.34 12.22 -34.46
N GLU A 420 29.16 10.92 -34.20
CA GLU A 420 28.43 10.44 -33.03
C GLU A 420 29.08 10.90 -31.72
N ALA A 421 30.41 10.88 -31.64
CA ALA A 421 31.13 11.35 -30.47
C ALA A 421 30.88 12.83 -30.18
N ILE A 422 30.88 13.68 -31.22
CA ILE A 422 30.54 15.10 -31.10
C ILE A 422 29.12 15.28 -30.53
N HIS A 423 28.13 14.52 -31.04
CA HIS A 423 26.76 14.59 -30.55
C HIS A 423 26.62 14.10 -29.09
N LYS A 424 27.13 12.90 -28.79
CA LYS A 424 26.98 12.26 -27.48
C LYS A 424 27.72 13.00 -26.36
N MET A 425 28.88 13.58 -26.65
CA MET A 425 29.64 14.37 -25.67
C MET A 425 29.11 15.81 -25.55
N GLY A 426 28.26 16.25 -26.48
CA GLY A 426 27.83 17.64 -26.57
C GLY A 426 26.57 18.00 -25.78
N ARG A 427 26.22 19.30 -25.81
CA ARG A 427 25.01 19.84 -25.14
C ARG A 427 23.71 19.28 -25.72
N ARG A 428 23.75 18.83 -26.97
CA ARG A 428 22.61 18.28 -27.73
C ARG A 428 22.53 16.75 -27.66
N SER A 429 23.23 16.10 -26.74
CA SER A 429 23.26 14.63 -26.60
C SER A 429 21.90 13.97 -26.37
N LYS A 430 20.93 14.69 -25.79
CA LYS A 430 19.54 14.23 -25.60
C LYS A 430 18.61 14.54 -26.78
N GLN A 431 19.09 15.32 -27.76
CA GLN A 431 18.34 15.79 -28.92
C GLN A 431 18.58 14.86 -30.11
N PRO A 432 17.75 14.89 -31.18
CA PRO A 432 17.92 13.99 -32.32
C PRO A 432 19.29 14.13 -32.99
N PHE A 433 19.86 12.98 -33.34
CA PHE A 433 21.03 12.87 -34.22
C PHE A 433 20.60 12.19 -35.51
N LEU A 434 20.45 12.97 -36.58
CA LEU A 434 20.02 12.48 -37.88
C LEU A 434 21.24 12.36 -38.80
N LYS A 435 21.31 11.25 -39.53
CA LYS A 435 22.38 10.96 -40.48
C LYS A 435 21.82 10.87 -41.88
N ILE A 436 22.49 11.53 -42.83
CA ILE A 436 22.18 11.42 -44.25
C ILE A 436 23.47 11.30 -45.04
N ASN A 437 23.54 10.32 -45.92
CA ASN A 437 24.63 10.18 -46.88
C ASN A 437 24.18 10.83 -48.20
N CYS A 438 24.91 11.88 -48.62
CA CYS A 438 24.58 12.67 -49.80
C CYS A 438 24.92 11.97 -51.12
N GLY A 439 25.81 10.97 -51.11
CA GLY A 439 26.19 10.20 -52.29
C GLY A 439 25.27 9.00 -52.57
N ALA A 440 24.56 8.49 -51.56
CA ALA A 440 23.71 7.32 -51.67
C ALA A 440 22.29 7.61 -52.20
N ILE A 441 21.84 8.86 -52.12
CA ILE A 441 20.47 9.26 -52.48
C ILE A 441 20.48 9.95 -53.85
N PRO A 442 19.61 9.55 -54.80
CA PRO A 442 19.47 10.25 -56.08
C PRO A 442 19.17 11.73 -55.90
N GLU A 443 19.76 12.58 -56.73
CA GLU A 443 19.66 14.06 -56.66
C GLU A 443 18.23 14.58 -56.43
N ASN A 444 17.27 14.08 -57.21
CA ASN A 444 15.87 14.50 -57.12
C ASN A 444 15.21 14.14 -55.78
N LEU A 445 15.64 13.05 -55.14
CA LEU A 445 15.14 12.64 -53.83
C LEU A 445 15.88 13.38 -52.72
N LEU A 446 17.20 13.60 -52.87
CA LEU A 446 18.04 14.25 -51.86
C LEU A 446 17.52 15.64 -51.49
N GLU A 447 17.06 16.41 -52.47
CA GLU A 447 16.43 17.71 -52.23
C GLU A 447 15.17 17.59 -51.36
N SER A 448 14.28 16.67 -51.72
CA SER A 448 13.02 16.44 -51.00
C SER A 448 13.22 15.88 -49.60
N GLU A 449 14.27 15.06 -49.40
CA GLU A 449 14.65 14.52 -48.09
C GLU A 449 15.22 15.62 -47.19
N LEU A 450 16.18 16.43 -47.67
CA LEU A 450 16.84 17.45 -46.87
C LEU A 450 15.89 18.58 -46.48
N PHE A 451 15.18 19.15 -47.46
CA PHE A 451 14.42 20.39 -47.30
C PHE A 451 12.94 20.17 -47.04
N GLY A 452 12.41 18.98 -47.37
CA GLY A 452 10.98 18.70 -47.31
C GLY A 452 10.22 19.38 -48.44
N TYR A 453 8.92 19.10 -48.53
CA TYR A 453 8.06 19.69 -49.56
C TYR A 453 6.63 19.90 -49.09
N THR A 454 5.98 20.91 -49.67
CA THR A 454 4.56 21.20 -49.46
C THR A 454 3.68 20.39 -50.41
N LYS A 455 2.40 20.23 -50.05
CA LYS A 455 1.41 19.51 -50.85
C LYS A 455 1.34 20.07 -52.28
N GLY A 456 1.47 19.19 -53.28
CA GLY A 456 1.30 19.56 -54.69
C GLY A 456 2.55 20.19 -55.34
N SER A 457 3.71 20.10 -54.71
CA SER A 457 4.98 20.66 -55.20
C SER A 457 5.52 20.00 -56.47
N PHE A 458 5.27 18.69 -56.69
CA PHE A 458 5.64 17.95 -57.91
C PHE A 458 4.74 16.71 -58.13
N THR A 459 4.80 16.13 -59.33
CA THR A 459 4.04 14.91 -59.69
C THR A 459 4.54 13.71 -58.88
N GLY A 460 3.70 13.17 -57.99
CA GLY A 460 4.06 12.08 -57.07
C GLY A 460 4.30 12.51 -55.62
N ALA A 461 4.20 13.81 -55.32
CA ALA A 461 4.25 14.32 -53.95
C ALA A 461 3.09 13.78 -53.11
N ASP A 462 3.37 13.39 -51.86
CA ASP A 462 2.34 12.99 -50.91
C ASP A 462 1.32 14.12 -50.71
N LYS A 463 0.04 13.75 -50.60
CA LYS A 463 -1.08 14.68 -50.37
C LYS A 463 -0.96 15.43 -49.04
N ASN A 464 -0.12 14.96 -48.12
CA ASN A 464 0.12 15.61 -46.84
C ASN A 464 1.43 16.42 -46.78
N GLY A 465 2.24 16.44 -47.85
CA GLY A 465 3.59 17.00 -47.83
C GLY A 465 4.58 16.13 -47.04
N LYS A 466 5.84 16.57 -46.94
CA LYS A 466 6.90 15.87 -46.18
C LYS A 466 7.80 16.86 -45.45
N VAL A 467 8.06 16.60 -44.17
CA VAL A 467 9.02 17.36 -43.37
C VAL A 467 10.43 16.88 -43.68
N GLY A 468 11.34 17.81 -44.01
CA GLY A 468 12.73 17.49 -44.35
C GLY A 468 13.64 17.25 -43.14
N TYR A 469 14.80 16.63 -43.36
CA TYR A 469 15.78 16.31 -42.32
C TYR A 469 16.24 17.53 -41.51
N PHE A 470 16.37 18.71 -42.12
CA PHE A 470 16.72 19.93 -41.39
C PHE A 470 15.68 20.31 -40.33
N GLN A 471 14.39 20.17 -40.64
CA GLN A 471 13.33 20.46 -39.69
C GLN A 471 13.19 19.35 -38.64
N GLN A 472 13.39 18.09 -39.05
CA GLN A 472 13.38 16.96 -38.11
C GLN A 472 14.55 17.02 -37.11
N ALA A 473 15.70 17.55 -37.52
CA ALA A 473 16.89 17.72 -36.69
C ALA A 473 16.86 18.99 -35.82
N ASN A 474 15.73 19.73 -35.77
CA ASN A 474 15.65 20.98 -35.02
C ASN A 474 16.00 20.77 -33.53
N ASN A 475 16.80 21.68 -32.96
CA ASN A 475 17.48 21.60 -31.67
C ASN A 475 18.53 20.46 -31.53
N GLY A 476 18.77 19.69 -32.59
CA GLY A 476 19.65 18.53 -32.62
C GLY A 476 20.91 18.73 -33.47
N VAL A 477 21.41 17.61 -33.98
CA VAL A 477 22.60 17.53 -34.83
C VAL A 477 22.24 16.79 -36.11
N LEU A 478 22.62 17.37 -37.26
CA LEU A 478 22.49 16.75 -38.57
C LEU A 478 23.89 16.40 -39.10
N PHE A 479 24.12 15.11 -39.33
CA PHE A 479 25.33 14.58 -39.93
C PHE A 479 25.15 14.41 -41.44
N LEU A 480 25.93 15.16 -42.22
CA LEU A 480 25.98 15.11 -43.68
C LEU A 480 27.22 14.32 -44.11
N ASP A 481 27.05 13.03 -44.39
CA ASP A 481 28.14 12.21 -44.94
C ASP A 481 28.27 12.43 -46.45
N GLU A 482 29.50 12.33 -46.95
CA GLU A 482 29.85 12.52 -48.36
C GLU A 482 29.35 13.86 -48.94
N VAL A 483 29.51 14.97 -48.20
CA VAL A 483 29.05 16.31 -48.64
C VAL A 483 29.70 16.76 -49.97
N GLY A 484 30.87 16.22 -50.31
CA GLY A 484 31.54 16.46 -51.60
C GLY A 484 30.86 15.79 -52.81
N ASP A 485 29.82 14.98 -52.60
CA ASP A 485 28.97 14.42 -53.66
C ASP A 485 27.68 15.22 -53.85
N MET A 486 27.46 16.29 -53.07
CA MET A 486 26.27 17.12 -53.17
C MET A 486 26.22 17.91 -54.49
N PRO A 487 25.13 17.81 -55.27
CA PRO A 487 24.93 18.60 -56.49
C PRO A 487 25.03 20.12 -56.27
N ILE A 488 25.57 20.84 -57.26
CA ILE A 488 25.89 22.28 -57.16
C ILE A 488 24.66 23.14 -56.81
N HIS A 489 23.47 22.74 -57.27
CA HIS A 489 22.24 23.49 -57.03
C HIS A 489 21.76 23.35 -55.57
N LEU A 490 22.04 22.20 -54.92
CA LEU A 490 21.74 21.98 -53.50
C LEU A 490 22.75 22.66 -52.58
N GLN A 491 24.00 22.84 -53.02
CA GLN A 491 25.02 23.58 -52.28
C GLN A 491 24.56 25.02 -51.97
N VAL A 492 23.83 25.67 -52.89
CA VAL A 492 23.25 27.01 -52.68
C VAL A 492 22.20 27.00 -51.58
N LYS A 493 21.36 25.96 -51.52
CA LYS A 493 20.33 25.83 -50.48
C LYS A 493 20.94 25.49 -49.12
N LEU A 494 21.94 24.63 -49.08
CA LEU A 494 22.70 24.32 -47.87
C LEU A 494 23.40 25.56 -47.30
N LEU A 495 23.97 26.40 -48.17
CA LEU A 495 24.58 27.66 -47.76
C LEU A 495 23.59 28.58 -47.04
N ARG A 496 22.36 28.70 -47.56
CA ARG A 496 21.29 29.50 -46.91
C ARG A 496 20.96 28.96 -45.53
N VAL A 497 20.86 27.64 -45.38
CA VAL A 497 20.61 27.01 -44.07
C VAL A 497 21.73 27.34 -43.07
N LEU A 498 22.99 27.27 -43.50
CA LEU A 498 24.14 27.56 -42.64
C LEU A 498 24.28 29.05 -42.29
N GLN A 499 23.82 29.95 -43.15
CA GLN A 499 23.95 31.39 -42.95
C GLN A 499 22.77 31.98 -42.17
N GLU A 500 21.55 31.67 -42.59
CA GLU A 500 20.32 32.29 -42.09
C GLU A 500 19.62 31.45 -41.03
N GLN A 501 20.05 30.19 -40.80
CA GLN A 501 19.36 29.25 -39.90
C GLN A 501 17.89 29.04 -40.28
N GLU A 502 17.61 29.06 -41.58
CA GLU A 502 16.27 28.90 -42.14
C GLU A 502 16.26 27.86 -43.26
N VAL A 503 15.15 27.13 -43.36
CA VAL A 503 14.91 26.14 -44.40
C VAL A 503 13.62 26.47 -45.15
N ILE A 504 13.66 26.41 -46.49
CA ILE A 504 12.49 26.66 -47.34
C ILE A 504 12.07 25.34 -47.99
N PRO A 505 10.90 24.77 -47.64
CA PRO A 505 10.39 23.55 -48.28
C PRO A 505 10.16 23.73 -49.78
N ILE A 506 10.31 22.66 -50.55
CA ILE A 506 10.03 22.68 -51.99
C ILE A 506 8.55 23.06 -52.21
N GLY A 507 8.32 23.99 -53.14
CA GLY A 507 7.00 24.54 -53.44
C GLY A 507 6.51 25.60 -52.45
N SER A 508 7.27 25.93 -51.41
CA SER A 508 6.96 27.01 -50.48
C SER A 508 7.82 28.26 -50.74
N THR A 509 7.28 29.42 -50.39
CA THR A 509 8.02 30.70 -50.32
C THR A 509 8.27 31.15 -48.89
N THR A 510 7.74 30.43 -47.89
CA THR A 510 7.87 30.79 -46.47
C THR A 510 9.06 30.07 -45.85
N PRO A 511 10.05 30.79 -45.30
CA PRO A 511 11.14 30.18 -44.55
C PRO A 511 10.66 29.63 -43.20
N VAL A 512 11.32 28.59 -42.73
CA VAL A 512 11.13 27.98 -41.41
C VAL A 512 12.44 28.07 -40.66
N SER A 513 12.46 28.78 -39.52
CA SER A 513 13.65 28.90 -38.67
C SER A 513 13.97 27.57 -37.98
N ILE A 514 15.25 27.21 -37.93
CA ILE A 514 15.77 25.98 -37.35
C ILE A 514 17.04 26.25 -36.52
N ASP A 515 17.25 25.51 -35.43
CA ASP A 515 18.51 25.47 -34.69
C ASP A 515 19.14 24.09 -34.81
N VAL A 516 20.04 23.89 -35.78
CA VAL A 516 20.68 22.60 -36.06
C VAL A 516 22.18 22.75 -36.11
N GLN A 517 22.91 21.86 -35.45
CA GLN A 517 24.37 21.80 -35.53
C GLN A 517 24.72 20.86 -36.68
N ILE A 518 25.51 21.37 -37.61
CA ILE A 518 25.89 20.63 -38.81
C ILE A 518 27.26 20.01 -38.60
N VAL A 519 27.33 18.69 -38.79
CA VAL A 519 28.59 17.94 -38.86
C VAL A 519 28.67 17.36 -40.26
N ALA A 520 29.60 17.85 -41.08
CA ALA A 520 29.78 17.37 -42.45
C ALA A 520 31.00 16.46 -42.53
N ALA A 521 30.96 15.45 -43.40
CA ALA A 521 32.08 14.56 -43.67
C ALA A 521 32.32 14.38 -45.16
N THR A 522 33.58 14.19 -45.54
CA THR A 522 33.95 13.87 -46.93
C THR A 522 35.27 13.10 -47.00
N ASN A 523 35.44 12.32 -48.06
CA ASN A 523 36.70 11.71 -48.48
C ASN A 523 37.38 12.47 -49.63
N LYS A 524 36.69 13.42 -50.26
CA LYS A 524 37.23 14.26 -51.33
C LYS A 524 37.95 15.47 -50.76
N ARG A 525 38.91 16.00 -51.51
CA ARG A 525 39.60 17.26 -51.18
C ARG A 525 38.76 18.42 -51.69
N LEU A 526 37.95 19.02 -50.80
CA LEU A 526 37.02 20.09 -51.17
C LEU A 526 37.75 21.31 -51.73
N GLU A 527 38.98 21.60 -51.26
CA GLU A 527 39.81 22.69 -51.76
C GLU A 527 40.05 22.57 -53.27
N LYS A 528 40.41 21.36 -53.73
CA LYS A 528 40.59 21.08 -55.16
C LYS A 528 39.27 21.16 -55.94
N MET A 529 38.17 20.76 -55.32
CA MET A 529 36.86 20.83 -55.98
C MET A 529 36.39 22.27 -56.18
N VAL A 530 36.76 23.18 -55.28
CA VAL A 530 36.57 24.63 -55.43
C VAL A 530 37.40 25.16 -56.59
N GLU A 531 38.69 24.81 -56.68
CA GLU A 531 39.55 25.17 -57.82
C GLU A 531 38.98 24.68 -59.17
N MET A 532 38.35 23.50 -59.17
CA MET A 532 37.71 22.90 -60.35
C MET A 532 36.29 23.43 -60.64
N GLY A 533 35.74 24.31 -59.80
CA GLY A 533 34.38 24.85 -59.95
C GLY A 533 33.25 23.84 -59.68
N THR A 534 33.56 22.67 -59.12
CA THR A 534 32.59 21.61 -58.80
C THR A 534 32.02 21.72 -57.38
N PHE A 535 32.62 22.57 -56.55
CA PHE A 535 32.14 22.91 -55.21
C PHE A 535 32.24 24.42 -55.02
N ARG A 536 31.24 25.03 -54.36
CA ARG A 536 31.25 26.48 -54.18
C ARG A 536 32.22 26.90 -53.06
N GLU A 537 32.97 27.96 -53.34
CA GLU A 537 33.92 28.56 -52.39
C GLU A 537 33.22 29.08 -51.12
N ASP A 538 32.09 29.76 -51.27
CA ASP A 538 31.30 30.32 -50.16
C ASP A 538 30.80 29.25 -49.18
N LEU A 539 30.33 28.12 -49.69
CA LEU A 539 29.92 26.97 -48.90
C LEU A 539 31.10 26.30 -48.21
N PHE A 540 32.24 26.15 -48.92
CA PHE A 540 33.44 25.55 -48.34
C PHE A 540 33.87 26.28 -47.07
N TYR A 541 33.95 27.60 -47.08
CA TYR A 541 34.33 28.38 -45.90
C TYR A 541 33.31 28.30 -44.75
N ARG A 542 32.02 28.09 -45.05
CA ARG A 542 30.98 27.91 -44.02
C ARG A 542 30.93 26.51 -43.43
N LEU A 543 31.40 25.50 -44.17
CA LEU A 543 31.55 24.14 -43.67
C LEU A 543 32.88 23.96 -42.92
N ASN A 544 33.96 24.53 -43.44
CA ASN A 544 35.32 24.38 -42.92
C ASN A 544 35.64 25.33 -41.75
N VAL A 545 34.69 25.49 -40.82
CA VAL A 545 34.88 26.32 -39.62
C VAL A 545 35.78 25.61 -38.62
N ILE A 546 35.52 24.34 -38.37
CA ILE A 546 36.36 23.48 -37.53
C ILE A 546 36.71 22.20 -38.30
N PRO A 547 37.90 22.14 -38.94
CA PRO A 547 38.36 20.93 -39.60
C PRO A 547 38.85 19.88 -38.61
N ILE A 548 38.45 18.63 -38.82
CA ILE A 548 39.00 17.44 -38.15
C ILE A 548 39.49 16.49 -39.24
N HIS A 549 40.79 16.21 -39.26
CA HIS A 549 41.35 15.21 -40.16
C HIS A 549 41.48 13.86 -39.45
N VAL A 550 40.80 12.83 -39.96
CA VAL A 550 40.91 11.46 -39.44
C VAL A 550 41.92 10.69 -40.29
N PRO A 551 43.09 10.30 -39.73
CA PRO A 551 44.12 9.62 -40.48
C PRO A 551 43.71 8.20 -40.87
N PRO A 552 44.23 7.70 -42.00
CA PRO A 552 44.03 6.31 -42.42
C PRO A 552 44.70 5.34 -41.45
N LEU A 553 44.25 4.09 -41.44
CA LEU A 553 44.66 3.07 -40.47
C LEU A 553 46.17 2.76 -40.53
N ARG A 554 46.76 2.79 -41.74
CA ARG A 554 48.22 2.69 -41.97
C ARG A 554 49.07 3.75 -41.28
N GLU A 555 48.46 4.87 -40.88
CA GLU A 555 49.14 5.96 -40.18
C GLU A 555 48.98 5.90 -38.65
N ARG A 556 48.26 4.88 -38.16
CA ARG A 556 47.93 4.61 -36.75
C ARG A 556 47.91 3.10 -36.46
N PRO A 557 49.01 2.38 -36.74
CA PRO A 557 49.04 0.92 -36.59
C PRO A 557 48.75 0.45 -35.16
N GLU A 558 48.99 1.29 -34.14
CA GLU A 558 48.70 1.00 -32.73
C GLU A 558 47.19 0.78 -32.47
N ASP A 559 46.32 1.33 -33.33
CA ASP A 559 44.87 1.11 -33.23
C ASP A 559 44.45 -0.27 -33.77
N ILE A 560 45.28 -0.94 -34.57
CA ILE A 560 44.90 -2.18 -35.26
C ILE A 560 44.64 -3.33 -34.28
N PRO A 561 45.53 -3.66 -33.32
CA PRO A 561 45.26 -4.72 -32.36
C PRO A 561 44.00 -4.51 -31.52
N PRO A 562 43.77 -3.36 -30.85
CA PRO A 562 42.57 -3.18 -30.04
C PRO A 562 41.29 -3.20 -30.89
N LEU A 563 41.30 -2.64 -32.10
CA LEU A 563 40.18 -2.77 -33.03
C LEU A 563 39.94 -4.23 -33.45
N ALA A 564 41.01 -4.97 -33.74
CA ALA A 564 40.91 -6.35 -34.16
C ALA A 564 40.33 -7.24 -33.05
N PHE A 565 40.80 -7.06 -31.81
CA PHE A 565 40.26 -7.75 -30.65
C PHE A 565 38.79 -7.41 -30.41
N HIS A 566 38.42 -6.14 -30.54
CA HIS A 566 37.02 -5.73 -30.37
C HIS A 566 36.09 -6.42 -31.39
N PHE A 567 36.46 -6.42 -32.67
CA PHE A 567 35.66 -7.08 -33.69
C PHE A 567 35.60 -8.60 -33.48
N LEU A 568 36.73 -9.23 -33.12
CA LEU A 568 36.78 -10.65 -32.83
C LEU A 568 35.88 -11.03 -31.64
N GLN A 569 35.94 -10.26 -30.55
CA GLN A 569 35.10 -10.50 -29.37
C GLN A 569 33.61 -10.38 -29.71
N LYS A 570 33.22 -9.34 -30.46
CA LYS A 570 31.83 -9.16 -30.90
C LYS A 570 31.33 -10.34 -31.76
N LEU A 571 32.20 -10.90 -32.60
CA LEU A 571 31.88 -12.07 -33.42
C LEU A 571 31.84 -13.37 -32.59
N ASN A 572 32.74 -13.53 -31.62
CA ASN A 572 32.73 -14.63 -30.67
C ASN A 572 31.43 -14.67 -29.86
N GLU A 573 30.97 -13.52 -29.36
CA GLU A 573 29.69 -13.40 -28.66
C GLU A 573 28.51 -13.74 -29.59
N ARG A 574 28.53 -13.23 -30.83
CA ARG A 574 27.47 -13.46 -31.82
C ARG A 574 27.36 -14.93 -32.25
N TYR A 575 28.48 -15.61 -32.45
CA TYR A 575 28.54 -16.98 -32.95
C TYR A 575 28.73 -18.03 -31.86
N GLN A 576 28.81 -17.61 -30.59
CA GLN A 576 29.08 -18.47 -29.43
C GLN A 576 30.34 -19.32 -29.61
N ARG A 577 31.41 -18.67 -30.07
CA ARG A 577 32.74 -19.27 -30.29
C ARG A 577 33.79 -18.54 -29.46
N ASN A 578 34.98 -19.11 -29.40
CA ASN A 578 36.10 -18.55 -28.63
C ASN A 578 37.37 -18.43 -29.48
N TYR A 579 37.25 -17.80 -30.65
CA TYR A 579 38.41 -17.57 -31.51
C TYR A 579 39.39 -16.59 -30.84
N HIS A 580 40.70 -16.80 -31.03
CA HIS A 580 41.74 -15.91 -30.54
C HIS A 580 42.89 -15.78 -31.56
N PHE A 581 43.50 -14.59 -31.63
CA PHE A 581 44.69 -14.37 -32.47
C PHE A 581 45.96 -14.88 -31.80
N SER A 582 46.88 -15.45 -32.57
CA SER A 582 48.27 -15.62 -32.12
C SER A 582 49.02 -14.28 -32.15
N PRO A 583 50.10 -14.11 -31.36
CA PRO A 583 50.91 -12.89 -31.42
C PRO A 583 51.43 -12.57 -32.83
N ASP A 584 51.82 -13.61 -33.59
CA ASP A 584 52.30 -13.44 -34.96
C ASP A 584 51.19 -13.04 -35.94
N ALA A 585 49.95 -13.45 -35.69
CA ALA A 585 48.78 -13.02 -36.47
C ALA A 585 48.54 -11.51 -36.34
N LEU A 586 48.65 -10.95 -35.14
CA LEU A 586 48.49 -9.51 -34.91
C LEU A 586 49.58 -8.69 -35.62
N ASN A 587 50.83 -9.17 -35.61
CA ASN A 587 51.92 -8.54 -36.34
C ASN A 587 51.63 -8.41 -37.85
N ILE A 588 50.95 -9.41 -38.43
CA ILE A 588 50.57 -9.37 -39.85
C ILE A 588 49.47 -8.34 -40.09
N LEU A 589 48.48 -8.27 -39.20
CA LEU A 589 47.42 -7.28 -39.29
C LEU A 589 47.99 -5.85 -39.17
N GLU A 590 48.98 -5.62 -38.31
CA GLU A 590 49.61 -4.30 -38.15
C GLU A 590 50.40 -3.83 -39.39
N VAL A 591 51.04 -4.75 -40.11
CA VAL A 591 51.91 -4.43 -41.26
C VAL A 591 51.11 -4.17 -42.54
N TYR A 592 49.88 -4.68 -42.64
CA TYR A 592 49.05 -4.46 -43.81
C TYR A 592 48.59 -3.00 -43.94
N THR A 593 48.48 -2.50 -45.17
CA THR A 593 48.21 -1.08 -45.44
C THR A 593 46.74 -0.67 -45.28
N TRP A 594 45.82 -1.63 -45.23
CA TRP A 594 44.38 -1.43 -45.05
C TRP A 594 43.80 -0.30 -45.94
N PRO A 595 43.80 -0.44 -47.27
CA PRO A 595 43.25 0.57 -48.18
C PRO A 595 41.77 0.91 -47.91
N GLY A 596 40.97 -0.02 -47.38
CA GLY A 596 39.60 0.21 -46.92
C GLY A 596 39.47 0.51 -45.42
N ASN A 597 40.58 0.77 -44.73
CA ASN A 597 40.68 1.17 -43.33
C ASN A 597 39.90 0.23 -42.38
N ILE A 598 39.18 0.78 -41.40
CA ILE A 598 38.48 0.01 -40.36
C ILE A 598 37.40 -0.89 -40.98
N ARG A 599 36.72 -0.43 -42.04
CA ARG A 599 35.69 -1.22 -42.73
C ARG A 599 36.28 -2.48 -43.37
N GLU A 600 37.47 -2.38 -43.95
CA GLU A 600 38.18 -3.55 -44.49
C GLU A 600 38.68 -4.47 -43.37
N LEU A 601 39.26 -3.91 -42.30
CA LEU A 601 39.69 -4.69 -41.13
C LEU A 601 38.55 -5.51 -40.53
N GLN A 602 37.39 -4.87 -40.29
CA GLN A 602 36.21 -5.55 -39.76
C GLN A 602 35.75 -6.70 -40.68
N ASN A 603 35.63 -6.43 -41.98
CA ASN A 603 35.22 -7.44 -42.97
C ASN A 603 36.23 -8.59 -43.07
N MET A 604 37.53 -8.30 -42.94
CA MET A 604 38.58 -9.31 -42.93
C MET A 604 38.47 -10.20 -41.70
N ILE A 605 38.30 -9.63 -40.51
CA ILE A 605 38.15 -10.41 -39.27
C ILE A 605 36.89 -11.28 -39.32
N GLU A 606 35.78 -10.76 -39.82
CA GLU A 606 34.56 -11.56 -40.04
C GLU A 606 34.84 -12.73 -40.98
N ARG A 607 35.55 -12.49 -42.09
CA ARG A 607 35.94 -13.56 -43.02
C ARG A 607 36.84 -14.61 -42.37
N LEU A 608 37.80 -14.19 -41.54
CA LEU A 608 38.69 -15.10 -40.81
C LEU A 608 37.89 -16.00 -39.86
N VAL A 609 36.98 -15.42 -39.06
CA VAL A 609 36.13 -16.16 -38.11
C VAL A 609 35.23 -17.16 -38.82
N VAL A 610 34.60 -16.76 -39.94
CA VAL A 610 33.71 -17.65 -40.71
C VAL A 610 34.47 -18.79 -41.41
N SER A 611 35.75 -18.57 -41.75
CA SER A 611 36.56 -19.55 -42.49
C SER A 611 37.45 -20.41 -41.60
N ALA A 612 37.54 -20.12 -40.30
CA ALA A 612 38.44 -20.79 -39.37
C ALA A 612 37.80 -22.06 -38.79
N ASP A 613 38.44 -23.20 -39.04
CA ASP A 613 38.07 -24.50 -38.47
C ASP A 613 38.56 -24.65 -37.02
N GLU A 614 39.68 -23.98 -36.67
CA GLU A 614 40.30 -24.00 -35.34
C GLU A 614 40.07 -22.68 -34.60
N GLU A 615 40.03 -22.73 -33.26
CA GLU A 615 39.84 -21.53 -32.41
C GLU A 615 41.04 -20.57 -32.49
N MET A 616 42.25 -21.07 -32.78
CA MET A 616 43.43 -20.23 -32.95
C MET A 616 43.53 -19.70 -34.39
N ILE A 617 43.46 -18.38 -34.55
CA ILE A 617 43.77 -17.69 -35.80
C ILE A 617 45.26 -17.36 -35.80
N ASP A 618 46.04 -18.15 -36.55
CA ASP A 618 47.49 -17.97 -36.66
C ASP A 618 47.90 -17.09 -37.86
N ALA A 619 49.19 -16.73 -37.89
CA ALA A 619 49.79 -15.95 -38.95
C ALA A 619 49.63 -16.61 -40.34
N GLY A 620 49.83 -17.93 -40.41
CA GLY A 620 49.77 -18.68 -41.66
C GLY A 620 48.37 -18.70 -42.27
N PHE A 621 47.34 -18.66 -41.43
CA PHE A 621 45.94 -18.56 -41.84
C PHE A 621 45.63 -17.18 -42.40
N ILE A 622 46.03 -16.10 -41.72
CA ILE A 622 45.80 -14.71 -42.19
C ILE A 622 46.48 -14.46 -43.54
N GLN A 623 47.69 -14.99 -43.75
CA GLN A 623 48.44 -14.86 -45.02
C GLN A 623 47.71 -15.46 -46.23
N ARG A 624 46.75 -16.37 -46.03
CA ARG A 624 45.92 -16.91 -47.12
C ARG A 624 44.92 -15.89 -47.65
N PHE A 625 44.55 -14.90 -46.84
CA PHE A 625 43.51 -13.91 -47.15
C PHE A 625 44.08 -12.52 -47.45
N ILE A 626 45.26 -12.21 -46.90
CA ILE A 626 45.95 -10.94 -47.12
C ILE A 626 47.12 -11.18 -48.08
N PRO A 627 47.15 -10.54 -49.26
CA PRO A 627 48.32 -10.56 -50.13
C PRO A 627 49.39 -9.67 -49.50
N VAL A 628 50.11 -10.21 -48.51
CA VAL A 628 51.31 -9.54 -48.01
C VAL A 628 52.36 -9.75 -49.09
N GLY A 629 52.73 -8.68 -49.79
CA GLY A 629 53.81 -8.69 -50.76
C GLY A 629 55.06 -9.36 -50.18
N SER A 630 55.88 -9.92 -51.05
CA SER A 630 57.08 -10.74 -50.81
C SER A 630 58.21 -10.12 -49.95
N ASP A 631 57.93 -9.11 -49.13
CA ASP A 631 58.88 -8.41 -48.24
C ASP A 631 58.91 -8.95 -46.80
N PHE A 632 58.17 -10.04 -46.51
CA PHE A 632 58.24 -10.75 -45.22
C PHE A 632 59.62 -11.39 -44.93
N LYS A 633 60.58 -11.33 -45.86
CA LYS A 633 61.95 -11.81 -45.66
C LYS A 633 62.82 -10.89 -44.79
N GLN A 634 62.32 -9.74 -44.33
CA GLN A 634 63.10 -8.76 -43.56
C GLN A 634 62.50 -8.34 -42.21
N THR A 635 61.68 -9.16 -41.57
CA THR A 635 61.28 -8.89 -40.18
C THR A 635 62.48 -9.11 -39.24
N LYS A 636 63.03 -8.02 -38.71
CA LYS A 636 64.05 -8.07 -37.65
C LYS A 636 63.40 -8.51 -36.34
N PRO A 637 64.06 -9.35 -35.51
CA PRO A 637 63.53 -9.73 -34.21
C PRO A 637 63.36 -8.50 -33.30
N ILE A 638 62.22 -8.41 -32.62
CA ILE A 638 61.89 -7.32 -31.70
C ILE A 638 62.57 -7.61 -30.34
N ILE A 639 63.49 -6.75 -29.91
CA ILE A 639 64.18 -6.85 -28.62
C ILE A 639 63.46 -5.95 -27.60
N THR A 640 62.75 -6.55 -26.63
CA THR A 640 61.92 -5.84 -25.65
C THR A 640 62.65 -5.40 -24.38
N ARG A 641 63.88 -5.88 -24.15
CA ARG A 641 64.75 -5.46 -23.05
C ARG A 641 66.22 -5.61 -23.43
N ILE A 642 67.07 -4.76 -22.87
CA ILE A 642 68.53 -4.87 -23.06
C ILE A 642 69.01 -6.15 -22.36
N LEU A 643 69.59 -7.05 -23.15
CA LEU A 643 70.29 -8.25 -22.71
C LEU A 643 71.76 -8.12 -23.08
N PRO A 644 72.69 -8.71 -22.32
CA PRO A 644 74.07 -8.87 -22.77
C PRO A 644 74.08 -9.49 -24.17
N LEU A 645 74.79 -8.87 -25.11
CA LEU A 645 74.73 -9.23 -26.54
C LEU A 645 75.00 -10.72 -26.78
N GLN A 646 75.91 -11.29 -26.00
CA GLN A 646 76.28 -12.70 -26.09
C GLN A 646 75.13 -13.63 -25.69
N GLU A 647 74.38 -13.29 -24.63
CA GLU A 647 73.20 -14.04 -24.21
C GLU A 647 72.07 -13.93 -25.24
N ALA A 648 71.87 -12.75 -25.82
CA ALA A 648 70.88 -12.55 -26.88
C ALA A 648 71.20 -13.41 -28.12
N GLN A 649 72.48 -13.48 -28.51
CA GLN A 649 72.93 -14.34 -29.61
C GLN A 649 72.73 -15.82 -29.30
N ASP A 650 73.11 -16.28 -28.10
CA ASP A 650 72.96 -17.67 -27.69
C ASP A 650 71.48 -18.10 -27.65
N HIS A 651 70.59 -17.24 -27.15
CA HIS A 651 69.15 -17.52 -27.10
C HIS A 651 68.51 -17.60 -28.50
N VAL A 652 68.85 -16.66 -29.39
CA VAL A 652 68.35 -16.68 -30.77
C VAL A 652 68.88 -17.92 -31.51
N GLU A 653 70.15 -18.24 -31.30
CA GLU A 653 70.80 -19.41 -31.89
C GLU A 653 70.16 -20.73 -31.41
N GLU A 654 69.93 -20.88 -30.10
CA GLU A 654 69.25 -22.04 -29.51
C GLU A 654 67.85 -22.24 -30.14
N GLN A 655 67.07 -21.17 -30.20
CA GLN A 655 65.70 -21.22 -30.75
C GLN A 655 65.71 -21.59 -32.24
N LEU A 656 66.58 -21.01 -33.05
CA LEU A 656 66.67 -21.30 -34.48
C LEU A 656 67.09 -22.76 -34.75
N ILE A 657 68.02 -23.29 -33.96
CA ILE A 657 68.49 -24.67 -34.10
C ILE A 657 67.41 -25.66 -33.69
N MET A 658 66.69 -25.39 -32.59
CA MET A 658 65.56 -26.19 -32.15
C MET A 658 64.42 -26.18 -33.18
N LEU A 659 64.06 -25.01 -33.70
CA LEU A 659 63.03 -24.87 -34.74
C LEU A 659 63.41 -25.61 -36.03
N ALA A 660 64.64 -25.44 -36.50
CA ALA A 660 65.12 -26.13 -37.71
C ALA A 660 65.15 -27.65 -37.53
N MET A 661 65.57 -28.15 -36.35
CA MET A 661 65.57 -29.58 -36.06
C MET A 661 64.14 -30.14 -35.93
N LYS A 662 63.20 -29.39 -35.35
CA LYS A 662 61.77 -29.78 -35.27
C LYS A 662 61.12 -29.85 -36.65
N GLN A 663 61.40 -28.88 -37.53
CA GLN A 663 60.78 -28.78 -38.85
C GLN A 663 61.37 -29.79 -39.85
N TYR A 664 62.69 -29.92 -39.91
CA TYR A 664 63.36 -30.70 -40.95
C TYR A 664 63.77 -32.12 -40.50
N LYS A 665 63.73 -32.39 -39.19
CA LYS A 665 63.97 -33.69 -38.53
C LYS A 665 65.35 -34.33 -38.75
N THR A 666 66.14 -33.84 -39.71
CA THR A 666 67.51 -34.31 -39.98
C THR A 666 68.51 -33.15 -39.95
N THR A 667 69.68 -33.41 -39.38
CA THR A 667 70.74 -32.39 -39.21
C THR A 667 71.22 -31.83 -40.54
N THR A 668 71.23 -32.63 -41.61
CA THR A 668 71.65 -32.21 -42.95
C THR A 668 70.67 -31.21 -43.58
N LYS A 669 69.36 -31.43 -43.45
CA LYS A 669 68.33 -30.53 -43.99
C LYS A 669 68.24 -29.25 -43.14
N ALA A 670 68.32 -29.38 -41.82
CA ALA A 670 68.37 -28.24 -40.91
C ALA A 670 69.60 -27.34 -41.16
N ALA A 671 70.77 -27.93 -41.39
CA ALA A 671 72.00 -27.19 -41.73
C ALA A 671 71.89 -26.39 -43.03
N LYS A 672 71.31 -27.00 -44.07
CA LYS A 672 71.04 -26.32 -45.34
C LYS A 672 70.06 -25.16 -45.18
N ALA A 673 69.03 -25.31 -44.34
CA ALA A 673 68.06 -24.25 -44.08
C ALA A 673 68.64 -23.09 -43.25
N LEU A 674 69.54 -23.39 -42.31
CA LEU A 674 70.19 -22.39 -41.45
C LEU A 674 71.45 -21.76 -42.05
N GLY A 675 71.92 -22.24 -43.20
CA GLY A 675 73.13 -21.72 -43.86
C GLY A 675 74.44 -22.03 -43.13
N ILE A 676 74.47 -23.05 -42.26
CA ILE A 676 75.66 -23.47 -41.50
C ILE A 676 76.01 -24.93 -41.77
N SER A 677 77.19 -25.38 -41.33
CA SER A 677 77.62 -26.77 -41.57
C SER A 677 76.80 -27.79 -40.76
N GLN A 678 76.66 -29.02 -41.28
CA GLN A 678 75.97 -30.12 -40.59
C GLN A 678 76.59 -30.40 -39.21
N SER A 679 77.91 -30.38 -39.10
CA SER A 679 78.61 -30.60 -37.83
C SER A 679 78.34 -29.47 -36.84
N SER A 680 78.19 -28.23 -37.31
CA SER A 680 77.79 -27.09 -36.47
C SER A 680 76.38 -27.27 -35.91
N VAL A 681 75.38 -27.65 -36.72
CA VAL A 681 74.02 -27.95 -36.23
C VAL A 681 74.03 -29.10 -35.24
N SER A 682 74.73 -30.19 -35.55
CA SER A 682 74.78 -31.37 -34.68
C SER A 682 75.40 -31.05 -33.31
N ARG A 683 76.54 -30.34 -33.29
CA ARG A 683 77.22 -29.95 -32.05
C ARG A 683 76.37 -29.02 -31.21
N LYS A 684 75.78 -28.00 -31.83
CA LYS A 684 74.95 -27.00 -31.15
C LYS A 684 73.64 -27.61 -30.65
N TYR A 685 72.99 -28.48 -31.43
CA TYR A 685 71.79 -29.20 -31.00
C TYR A 685 72.06 -30.15 -29.82
N GLN A 686 73.18 -30.88 -29.82
CA GLN A 686 73.55 -31.72 -28.67
C GLN A 686 73.89 -30.89 -27.43
N LYS A 687 74.53 -29.73 -27.59
CA LYS A 687 74.80 -28.80 -26.48
C LYS A 687 73.48 -28.34 -25.84
N VAL A 688 72.51 -27.92 -26.66
CA VAL A 688 71.17 -27.50 -26.22
C VAL A 688 70.44 -28.64 -25.50
N LEU A 689 70.45 -29.86 -26.05
CA LEU A 689 69.84 -31.02 -25.40
C LEU A 689 70.49 -31.35 -24.06
N ALA A 690 71.82 -31.28 -23.97
CA ALA A 690 72.54 -31.54 -22.71
C ALA A 690 72.27 -30.47 -21.64
N GLU A 691 72.12 -29.20 -22.05
CA GLU A 691 71.76 -28.10 -21.14
C GLU A 691 70.29 -28.20 -20.69
N GLN A 692 69.38 -28.66 -21.54
CA GLN A 692 67.98 -28.94 -21.18
C GLN A 692 67.87 -30.12 -20.20
N SER A 693 68.59 -31.23 -20.44
CA SER A 693 68.64 -32.36 -19.50
C SER A 693 69.17 -31.95 -18.12
N LYS A 694 70.22 -31.12 -18.07
CA LYS A 694 70.75 -30.57 -16.80
C LYS A 694 69.78 -29.64 -16.08
N ARG A 695 68.93 -28.89 -16.80
CA ARG A 695 67.88 -28.04 -16.21
C ARG A 695 66.73 -28.87 -15.65
N ILE A 696 66.38 -29.99 -16.29
CA ILE A 696 65.35 -30.92 -15.81
C ILE A 696 65.82 -31.65 -14.54
N GLU A 697 67.08 -32.11 -14.50
CA GLU A 697 67.66 -32.73 -13.30
C GLU A 697 67.74 -31.76 -12.09
N LYS A 698 68.02 -30.47 -12.33
CA LYS A 698 68.05 -29.43 -11.28
C LYS A 698 66.69 -29.06 -10.68
N ASN A 699 65.59 -29.32 -11.39
CA ASN A 699 64.23 -29.05 -10.93
C ASN A 699 63.55 -30.28 -10.28
N THR A 700 64.27 -31.40 -10.15
CA THR A 700 63.76 -32.66 -9.58
C THR A 700 64.39 -32.99 -8.21
N TYR A 701 65.06 -32.02 -7.57
CA TYR A 701 65.64 -32.11 -6.23
C TYR A 701 65.10 -31.04 -5.30
#